data_AF-A0A0K1PM73-F1
#
_entry.id   AF-A0A0K1PM73-F1
#
_cell.length_a   1.000
_cell.length_b   1.000
_cell.length_c   1.000
_cell.angle_alpha   90.00
_cell.angle_beta   90.00
_cell.angle_gamma   90.00
#
_symmetry.space_group_name_H-M   'P 1'
#
loop_
_entity.id
_entity.type
_entity.pdbx_description
1 polymer ?
#
loop_
_entity_poly.entity_id
_entity_poly.type
_entity_poly.pdbx_seq_one_letter_code
_entity_poly.pdbx_strand_id
1 'polypeptide(L)'
;MEARRFLVTLAAGLSTLATTCRAEAQHVPRETYLRYVPIGYPSIVRATPETERFGLYDTSGVSEYVDVNPKNGIEDRRDAWLLALSVRFSPFMVRNTTSVPMDWKRFIRSQRDFPLTIDTWNVARSPATLTATNTIDFKRLDQGTCADDETSDDCALERLSQRFDPDSTMSEWAQSATMNPERQPFSVLFFDFPGDGPTTWHEEYNERFSHQLPPKYRDFAKIYSHPFISRRTDSRVDTYELVLQYWFFYPFNDGGNKHAGDWEHVNVVVSPRSLVTRGLYASELEQLLRRPIDAFDGADPLVIKRVEYYFHHNVMTLDYAHPNAYASRDHWKHELPEAIGDRAGEKRIFEEIRRRAFLDEAETKINTHPIAFIGGDSKGLELLLQAPGSKNRDSHGTYPLRGLYKDIGPAASAEEIDQGFDLREHFGAKTKPWPENVARFDDAKRIEVLPDWERVMPLIRDDPESRREWTWMTLPVHWGYPATISPFAGVVSHADTGNLSPFGPTFNGGWNGVGATSGYSTYLPHRIPRTFPISPLDAIRNSWGFANIPALALLNLPPLDLVFKLLPAPLLALAHTQSPMYYPKDAPPRRVVGLGIGVTTQFLSDNDWPQLFFNTPQQSELFSRLGLGPGGPNATVEAVNSFADNPTSPVFQLVFYLSDHFSAENTFRYAGANVGADLVLRPTNDSAELRGRIHMYEWQGSIRYSFLPGRFQPYVKLGYGLSWYRLEDVTVNGTPLSSSAPWIRKPSLVPFHNLLPNTWHYGAGIEFLVIDNPQPLGFGASIKAEFVMQHHSLGLSTQERAFLENEGGPFIARPAVNAVLMFTL
;
A
#
# COMPACT_ATOMS: atom_id res chain seq x y z
N MET A 1 -20.68 23.95 24.84
CA MET A 1 -20.41 22.90 25.85
C MET A 1 -20.51 21.49 25.25
N GLU A 2 -21.46 21.26 24.34
CA GLU A 2 -21.67 19.95 23.67
C GLU A 2 -20.61 19.58 22.63
N ALA A 3 -20.04 20.51 21.86
CA ALA A 3 -18.91 20.17 20.97
C ALA A 3 -17.66 19.71 21.73
N ARG A 4 -17.44 20.25 22.94
CA ARG A 4 -16.38 19.83 23.86
C ARG A 4 -16.69 18.45 24.45
N ARG A 5 -17.96 18.17 24.79
CA ARG A 5 -18.41 16.83 25.20
C ARG A 5 -18.31 15.84 24.04
N PHE A 6 -18.74 16.17 22.84
CA PHE A 6 -18.65 15.29 21.67
C PHE A 6 -17.20 14.98 21.29
N LEU A 7 -16.27 15.95 21.28
CA LEU A 7 -14.86 15.66 21.02
C LEU A 7 -14.24 14.81 22.13
N VAL A 8 -14.60 15.04 23.40
CA VAL A 8 -14.12 14.22 24.53
C VAL A 8 -14.78 12.84 24.54
N THR A 9 -16.04 12.71 24.16
CA THR A 9 -16.81 11.46 24.07
C THR A 9 -16.46 10.68 22.81
N LEU A 10 -16.12 11.33 21.70
CA LEU A 10 -15.58 10.72 20.50
C LEU A 10 -14.14 10.28 20.73
N ALA A 11 -13.30 11.09 21.39
CA ALA A 11 -11.95 10.69 21.80
C ALA A 11 -12.00 9.55 22.83
N ALA A 12 -12.90 9.60 23.82
CA ALA A 12 -13.08 8.53 24.80
C ALA A 12 -13.74 7.29 24.19
N GLY A 13 -14.67 7.46 23.25
CA GLY A 13 -15.34 6.38 22.50
C GLY A 13 -14.41 5.66 21.55
N LEU A 14 -13.56 6.40 20.83
CA LEU A 14 -12.48 5.86 20.00
C LEU A 14 -11.39 5.20 20.87
N SER A 15 -11.09 5.76 22.05
CA SER A 15 -10.15 5.15 23.00
C SER A 15 -10.71 3.87 23.63
N THR A 16 -12.02 3.79 23.90
CA THR A 16 -12.67 2.59 24.44
C THR A 16 -12.82 1.48 23.40
N LEU A 17 -13.15 1.83 22.15
CA LEU A 17 -13.08 0.89 21.01
C LEU A 17 -11.64 0.38 20.77
N ALA A 18 -10.64 1.24 20.92
CA ALA A 18 -9.23 0.85 20.82
C ALA A 18 -8.76 -0.06 21.97
N THR A 19 -9.32 0.06 23.17
CA THR A 19 -9.00 -0.85 24.29
C THR A 19 -9.68 -2.23 24.19
N THR A 20 -10.80 -2.35 23.48
CA THR A 20 -11.49 -3.64 23.27
C THR A 20 -10.91 -4.48 22.13
N CYS A 21 -10.13 -3.88 21.22
CA CYS A 21 -9.35 -4.62 20.21
C CYS A 21 -7.94 -4.97 20.74
N ARG A 22 -7.86 -5.71 21.85
CA ARG A 22 -6.67 -6.53 22.10
C ARG A 22 -6.83 -7.83 21.31
N ALA A 23 -6.62 -7.76 19.99
CA ALA A 23 -6.29 -8.95 19.23
C ALA A 23 -4.83 -9.29 19.56
N GLU A 24 -4.60 -9.91 20.72
CA GLU A 24 -3.35 -10.64 20.94
C GLU A 24 -3.31 -11.73 19.86
N ALA A 25 -2.35 -11.62 18.94
CA ALA A 25 -2.14 -12.59 17.88
C ALA A 25 -1.68 -13.91 18.51
N GLN A 26 -2.65 -14.75 18.85
CA GLN A 26 -2.43 -16.13 19.28
C GLN A 26 -2.32 -17.04 18.07
N HIS A 27 -1.57 -18.13 18.20
CA HIS A 27 -1.47 -19.23 17.25
C HIS A 27 -2.85 -19.82 16.91
N VAL A 28 -3.14 -20.15 15.64
CA VAL A 28 -4.36 -20.93 15.29
C VAL A 28 -4.17 -22.37 15.77
N PRO A 29 -4.99 -22.88 16.72
CA PRO A 29 -4.78 -24.20 17.29
C PRO A 29 -4.71 -25.31 16.24
N ARG A 30 -3.85 -26.30 16.50
CA ARG A 30 -3.57 -27.39 15.57
C ARG A 30 -4.82 -28.15 15.15
N GLU A 31 -5.74 -28.31 16.08
CA GLU A 31 -7.00 -29.02 15.93
C GLU A 31 -8.00 -28.26 15.05
N THR A 32 -7.70 -27.03 14.64
CA THR A 32 -8.64 -26.14 13.94
C THR A 32 -8.07 -25.46 12.70
N TYR A 33 -6.76 -25.50 12.45
CA TYR A 33 -6.18 -24.72 11.36
C TYR A 33 -6.66 -25.15 9.97
N LEU A 34 -7.11 -26.40 9.79
CA LEU A 34 -7.60 -26.86 8.49
C LEU A 34 -8.80 -26.04 8.00
N ARG A 35 -9.53 -25.38 8.89
CA ARG A 35 -10.59 -24.43 8.50
C ARG A 35 -10.08 -23.28 7.63
N TYR A 36 -8.80 -22.95 7.70
CA TYR A 36 -8.17 -21.86 6.97
C TYR A 36 -7.44 -22.37 5.71
N VAL A 37 -7.02 -23.62 5.69
CA VAL A 37 -6.24 -24.21 4.58
C VAL A 37 -7.17 -24.73 3.47
N PRO A 38 -6.91 -24.42 2.18
CA PRO A 38 -7.60 -25.02 1.06
C PRO A 38 -7.50 -26.55 1.05
N ILE A 39 -8.60 -27.24 0.76
CA ILE A 39 -8.62 -28.71 0.66
C ILE A 39 -8.22 -29.11 -0.77
N GLY A 40 -6.94 -28.95 -1.08
CA GLY A 40 -6.35 -29.30 -2.37
C GLY A 40 -4.86 -28.98 -2.39
N TYR A 41 -4.08 -29.78 -3.12
CA TYR A 41 -2.66 -29.51 -3.33
C TYR A 41 -2.48 -28.66 -4.59
N PRO A 42 -1.60 -27.64 -4.57
CA PRO A 42 -1.19 -26.98 -5.80
C PRO A 42 -0.47 -27.97 -6.72
N SER A 43 -0.62 -27.77 -8.03
CA SER A 43 0.16 -28.54 -9.01
C SER A 43 1.61 -28.07 -9.00
N ILE A 44 2.54 -29.02 -9.03
CA ILE A 44 3.96 -28.72 -9.25
C ILE A 44 4.16 -28.20 -10.69
N VAL A 45 5.00 -27.18 -10.86
CA VAL A 45 5.30 -26.59 -12.16
C VAL A 45 6.48 -27.33 -12.78
N ARG A 46 6.31 -27.80 -14.02
CA ARG A 46 7.31 -28.57 -14.76
C ARG A 46 8.37 -27.70 -15.42
N ALA A 47 9.48 -28.34 -15.79
CA ALA A 47 10.48 -27.78 -16.70
C ALA A 47 9.85 -27.25 -17.99
N THR A 48 10.41 -26.18 -18.55
CA THR A 48 10.01 -25.74 -19.89
C THR A 48 10.49 -26.74 -20.94
N PRO A 49 9.73 -26.98 -22.03
CA PRO A 49 10.19 -27.85 -23.13
C PRO A 49 11.53 -27.40 -23.73
N GLU A 50 11.80 -26.09 -23.69
CA GLU A 50 13.04 -25.51 -24.20
C GLU A 50 14.24 -25.80 -23.31
N THR A 51 14.09 -25.79 -21.98
CA THR A 51 15.17 -26.17 -21.06
C THR A 51 15.67 -27.58 -21.36
N GLU A 52 14.75 -28.52 -21.58
CA GLU A 52 15.07 -29.90 -21.96
C GLU A 52 15.70 -29.97 -23.36
N ARG A 53 15.06 -29.34 -24.36
CA ARG A 53 15.52 -29.36 -25.76
C ARG A 53 16.97 -28.91 -25.93
N PHE A 54 17.38 -27.86 -25.22
CA PHE A 54 18.73 -27.32 -25.31
C PHE A 54 19.72 -27.95 -24.33
N GLY A 55 19.26 -28.89 -23.48
CA GLY A 55 20.08 -29.57 -22.50
C GLY A 55 20.73 -28.58 -21.53
N LEU A 56 19.96 -27.66 -20.92
CA LEU A 56 20.51 -26.59 -20.09
C LEU A 56 21.39 -27.12 -18.94
N TYR A 57 21.02 -28.25 -18.34
CA TYR A 57 21.74 -28.86 -17.21
C TYR A 57 22.80 -29.88 -17.63
N ASP A 58 22.95 -30.13 -18.93
CA ASP A 58 23.86 -31.13 -19.48
C ASP A 58 24.91 -30.46 -20.38
N THR A 59 26.08 -31.08 -20.53
CA THR A 59 27.06 -30.71 -21.56
C THR A 59 26.98 -31.67 -22.74
N SER A 60 26.10 -31.36 -23.70
CA SER A 60 25.98 -32.17 -24.93
C SER A 60 27.33 -32.29 -25.64
N GLY A 61 27.81 -33.53 -25.81
CA GLY A 61 29.04 -33.86 -26.55
C GLY A 61 30.28 -34.21 -25.72
N VAL A 62 30.20 -34.27 -24.39
CA VAL A 62 31.26 -34.85 -23.54
C VAL A 62 30.94 -36.33 -23.29
N SER A 63 31.95 -37.20 -23.35
CA SER A 63 31.76 -38.66 -23.28
C SER A 63 31.37 -39.18 -21.90
N GLU A 64 31.42 -38.36 -20.84
CA GLU A 64 31.10 -38.76 -19.46
C GLU A 64 30.35 -37.61 -18.76
N TYR A 65 29.05 -37.83 -18.46
CA TYR A 65 28.26 -36.99 -17.56
C TYR A 65 28.75 -37.24 -16.12
N VAL A 66 29.08 -36.17 -15.39
CA VAL A 66 29.58 -36.25 -14.01
C VAL A 66 28.80 -35.25 -13.15
N ASP A 67 28.13 -35.73 -12.12
CA ASP A 67 27.27 -34.98 -11.19
C ASP A 67 27.56 -35.52 -9.78
N VAL A 68 28.53 -34.89 -9.13
CA VAL A 68 29.09 -35.39 -7.86
C VAL A 68 29.26 -34.27 -6.85
N ASN A 69 29.58 -33.05 -7.28
CA ASN A 69 29.87 -31.96 -6.35
C ASN A 69 29.44 -30.58 -6.89
N PRO A 70 28.20 -30.13 -6.57
CA PRO A 70 27.19 -30.84 -5.77
C PRO A 70 26.46 -31.92 -6.57
N LYS A 71 26.02 -33.00 -5.90
CA LYS A 71 25.11 -33.98 -6.50
C LYS A 71 23.70 -33.41 -6.57
N ASN A 72 23.37 -32.75 -7.68
CA ASN A 72 22.16 -31.93 -7.84
C ASN A 72 21.42 -32.17 -9.16
N GLY A 73 21.80 -33.14 -9.97
CA GLY A 73 21.14 -33.41 -11.25
C GLY A 73 21.63 -32.52 -12.39
N ILE A 74 22.67 -31.72 -12.16
CA ILE A 74 23.35 -30.87 -13.12
C ILE A 74 24.77 -31.41 -13.31
N GLU A 75 25.25 -31.47 -14.55
CA GLU A 75 26.64 -31.85 -14.79
C GLU A 75 27.61 -30.82 -14.18
N ASP A 76 28.63 -31.25 -13.44
CA ASP A 76 29.50 -30.40 -12.60
C ASP A 76 30.10 -29.19 -13.37
N ARG A 77 30.51 -29.36 -14.65
CA ARG A 77 31.02 -28.22 -15.45
C ARG A 77 29.91 -27.24 -15.82
N ARG A 78 28.72 -27.76 -16.14
CA ARG A 78 27.54 -26.93 -16.36
C ARG A 78 27.12 -26.21 -15.08
N ASP A 79 27.14 -26.87 -13.93
CA ASP A 79 26.85 -26.26 -12.63
C ASP A 79 27.80 -25.09 -12.35
N ALA A 80 29.11 -25.29 -12.53
CA ALA A 80 30.10 -24.22 -12.39
C ALA A 80 29.86 -23.04 -13.35
N TRP A 81 29.42 -23.33 -14.59
CA TRP A 81 29.07 -22.31 -15.58
C TRP A 81 27.81 -21.52 -15.16
N LEU A 82 26.77 -22.21 -14.71
CA LEU A 82 25.52 -21.61 -14.24
C LEU A 82 25.77 -20.78 -12.98
N LEU A 83 26.54 -21.30 -12.01
CA LEU A 83 26.89 -20.57 -10.80
C LEU A 83 27.68 -19.29 -11.11
N ALA A 84 28.66 -19.35 -12.02
CA ALA A 84 29.40 -18.16 -12.44
C ALA A 84 28.49 -17.11 -13.10
N LEU A 85 27.52 -17.56 -13.91
CA LEU A 85 26.52 -16.69 -14.52
C LEU A 85 25.58 -16.08 -13.47
N SER A 86 25.12 -16.88 -12.51
CA SER A 86 24.26 -16.45 -11.40
C SER A 86 24.97 -15.44 -10.48
N VAL A 87 26.25 -15.64 -10.18
CA VAL A 87 27.05 -14.68 -9.40
C VAL A 87 27.19 -13.36 -10.13
N ARG A 88 27.43 -13.40 -11.45
CA ARG A 88 27.59 -12.19 -12.28
C ARG A 88 26.31 -11.35 -12.33
N PHE A 89 25.14 -11.99 -12.35
CA PHE A 89 23.85 -11.34 -12.53
C PHE A 89 22.98 -11.28 -11.27
N SER A 90 23.57 -11.57 -10.11
CA SER A 90 22.84 -11.62 -8.84
C SER A 90 22.37 -10.23 -8.40
N PRO A 91 21.22 -10.13 -7.74
CA PRO A 91 20.70 -8.86 -7.26
C PRO A 91 21.51 -8.31 -6.09
N PHE A 92 21.61 -6.98 -6.04
CA PHE A 92 21.94 -6.25 -4.82
C PHE A 92 20.65 -5.82 -4.14
N MET A 93 20.44 -6.32 -2.93
CA MET A 93 19.18 -6.21 -2.22
C MET A 93 19.25 -5.08 -1.19
N VAL A 94 18.46 -4.04 -1.39
CA VAL A 94 18.33 -2.89 -0.49
C VAL A 94 17.21 -3.20 0.50
N ARG A 95 17.56 -3.32 1.77
CA ARG A 95 16.66 -3.76 2.83
C ARG A 95 15.82 -2.60 3.36
N ASN A 96 14.53 -2.60 3.02
CA ASN A 96 13.49 -1.83 3.73
C ASN A 96 12.83 -2.69 4.84
N THR A 97 13.10 -4.00 4.82
CA THR A 97 12.83 -5.02 5.86
C THR A 97 13.96 -5.12 6.90
N THR A 98 13.67 -5.77 8.03
CA THR A 98 14.65 -6.20 9.02
C THR A 98 15.37 -7.51 8.66
N SER A 99 14.79 -8.28 7.74
CA SER A 99 15.25 -9.62 7.35
C SER A 99 16.26 -9.60 6.18
N VAL A 100 16.82 -10.76 5.87
CA VAL A 100 17.61 -11.05 4.66
C VAL A 100 17.20 -12.43 4.16
N PRO A 101 17.27 -12.72 2.85
CA PRO A 101 17.06 -14.08 2.37
C PRO A 101 17.98 -15.07 3.06
N MET A 102 17.44 -16.20 3.53
CA MET A 102 18.17 -17.17 4.35
C MET A 102 18.39 -18.51 3.64
N ASP A 103 19.53 -19.13 3.94
CA ASP A 103 19.84 -20.53 3.63
C ASP A 103 19.00 -21.42 4.54
N TRP A 104 17.88 -21.91 4.03
CA TRP A 104 17.00 -22.70 4.86
C TRP A 104 17.66 -24.01 5.33
N LYS A 105 18.60 -24.57 4.54
CA LYS A 105 19.38 -25.78 4.90
C LYS A 105 20.28 -25.54 6.10
N ARG A 106 20.63 -24.27 6.41
CA ARG A 106 21.34 -23.93 7.65
C ARG A 106 20.47 -24.12 8.89
N PHE A 107 19.14 -24.04 8.80
CA PHE A 107 18.27 -24.40 9.93
C PHE A 107 18.40 -25.89 10.25
N ILE A 108 18.32 -26.77 9.25
CA ILE A 108 18.58 -28.20 9.44
C ILE A 108 19.96 -28.42 10.07
N ARG A 109 21.01 -27.74 9.59
CA ARG A 109 22.38 -27.97 10.07
C ARG A 109 22.62 -27.45 11.49
N SER A 110 21.99 -26.35 11.86
CA SER A 110 22.24 -25.65 13.14
C SER A 110 21.36 -26.11 14.29
N GLN A 111 20.20 -26.72 14.02
CA GLN A 111 19.29 -27.20 15.04
C GLN A 111 19.61 -28.65 15.45
N ARG A 112 19.08 -29.07 16.61
CA ARG A 112 19.25 -30.44 17.12
C ARG A 112 18.38 -31.43 16.34
N ASP A 113 17.18 -30.99 16.00
CA ASP A 113 16.11 -31.67 15.28
C ASP A 113 15.49 -30.69 14.27
N PHE A 114 15.00 -31.20 13.14
CA PHE A 114 14.28 -30.40 12.16
C PHE A 114 13.16 -31.25 11.51
N PRO A 115 12.01 -31.39 12.20
CA PRO A 115 10.96 -32.29 11.74
C PRO A 115 10.16 -31.70 10.57
N LEU A 116 10.02 -32.47 9.50
CA LEU A 116 8.89 -32.34 8.59
C LEU A 116 7.66 -32.92 9.26
N THR A 117 6.65 -32.08 9.46
CA THR A 117 5.42 -32.46 10.14
C THR A 117 4.34 -32.84 9.14
N ILE A 118 3.62 -33.94 9.41
CA ILE A 118 2.57 -34.48 8.54
C ILE A 118 1.30 -34.66 9.37
N ASP A 119 0.36 -33.74 9.20
CA ASP A 119 -0.95 -33.82 9.83
C ASP A 119 -1.96 -34.44 8.88
N THR A 120 -2.66 -35.48 9.34
CA THR A 120 -3.68 -36.17 8.57
C THR A 120 -5.05 -35.86 9.13
N TRP A 121 -5.96 -35.45 8.25
CA TRP A 121 -7.29 -34.96 8.58
C TRP A 121 -8.37 -35.80 7.93
N ASN A 122 -9.45 -36.02 8.66
CA ASN A 122 -10.69 -36.54 8.10
C ASN A 122 -11.58 -35.36 7.67
N VAL A 123 -11.61 -35.10 6.36
CA VAL A 123 -12.41 -34.03 5.72
C VAL A 123 -13.84 -34.43 5.41
N ALA A 124 -14.21 -35.71 5.61
CA ALA A 124 -15.58 -36.19 5.46
C ALA A 124 -16.50 -35.75 6.62
N ARG A 125 -15.91 -35.26 7.72
CA ARG A 125 -16.64 -34.73 8.87
C ARG A 125 -16.74 -33.21 8.77
N SER A 126 -17.84 -32.65 9.26
CA SER A 126 -18.01 -31.20 9.41
C SER A 126 -18.24 -30.87 10.89
N PRO A 127 -17.27 -30.23 11.59
CA PRO A 127 -15.97 -29.79 11.06
C PRO A 127 -15.00 -30.96 10.81
N ALA A 128 -14.00 -30.74 9.96
CA ALA A 128 -12.93 -31.71 9.71
C ALA A 128 -12.16 -31.98 11.02
N THR A 129 -11.69 -33.21 11.20
CA THR A 129 -11.01 -33.63 12.45
C THR A 129 -9.62 -34.16 12.17
N LEU A 130 -8.62 -33.69 12.91
CA LEU A 130 -7.26 -34.24 12.91
C LEU A 130 -7.29 -35.69 13.40
N THR A 131 -6.78 -36.63 12.61
CA THR A 131 -6.76 -38.07 12.93
C THR A 131 -5.39 -38.59 13.31
N ALA A 132 -4.32 -37.99 12.78
CA ALA A 132 -2.95 -38.37 13.10
C ALA A 132 -1.98 -37.21 12.84
N THR A 133 -0.87 -37.22 13.59
CA THR A 133 0.29 -36.36 13.38
C THR A 133 1.52 -37.24 13.37
N ASN A 134 2.26 -37.20 12.26
CA ASN A 134 3.54 -37.89 12.11
C ASN A 134 4.65 -36.86 11.87
N THR A 135 5.91 -37.24 12.15
CA THR A 135 7.08 -36.39 11.94
C THR A 135 8.20 -37.20 11.29
N ILE A 136 8.92 -36.58 10.37
CA ILE A 136 10.15 -37.12 9.77
C ILE A 136 11.28 -36.14 10.10
N ASP A 137 12.28 -36.57 10.87
CA ASP A 137 13.37 -35.69 11.28
C ASP A 137 14.47 -35.60 10.21
N PHE A 138 14.60 -34.44 9.55
CA PHE A 138 15.58 -34.24 8.48
C PHE A 138 17.04 -34.38 8.96
N LYS A 139 17.28 -34.26 10.27
CA LYS A 139 18.60 -34.52 10.88
C LYS A 139 19.00 -36.00 10.92
N ARG A 140 18.06 -36.93 10.76
CA ARG A 140 18.28 -38.37 10.91
C ARG A 140 18.32 -39.15 9.59
N LEU A 141 18.10 -38.47 8.47
CA LEU A 141 18.00 -39.08 7.13
C LEU A 141 19.31 -39.73 6.63
N ASP A 142 20.44 -39.49 7.29
CA ASP A 142 21.74 -40.09 6.94
C ASP A 142 22.15 -41.27 7.83
N GLN A 143 21.28 -41.72 8.75
CA GLN A 143 21.65 -42.70 9.80
C GLN A 143 21.22 -44.14 9.52
N GLY A 144 20.55 -44.42 8.40
CA GLY A 144 20.14 -45.76 7.97
C GLY A 144 19.31 -45.72 6.70
N THR A 145 19.48 -46.70 5.80
CA THR A 145 18.70 -46.75 4.56
C THR A 145 17.39 -47.50 4.76
N CYS A 146 16.45 -47.32 3.84
CA CYS A 146 15.18 -48.07 3.83
C CYS A 146 15.36 -49.59 3.81
N ALA A 147 16.49 -50.07 3.26
CA ALA A 147 16.83 -51.48 3.22
C ALA A 147 17.22 -52.03 4.61
N ASP A 148 17.70 -51.17 5.51
CA ASP A 148 18.22 -51.54 6.82
C ASP A 148 17.16 -51.44 7.93
N ASP A 149 16.24 -50.48 7.84
CA ASP A 149 15.15 -50.26 8.79
C ASP A 149 13.92 -49.62 8.11
N GLU A 150 12.83 -50.40 7.97
CA GLU A 150 11.55 -49.95 7.40
C GLU A 150 10.85 -48.86 8.24
N THR A 151 11.29 -48.66 9.48
CA THR A 151 10.78 -47.64 10.40
C THR A 151 11.63 -46.38 10.46
N SER A 152 12.74 -46.33 9.70
CA SER A 152 13.60 -45.16 9.61
C SER A 152 12.89 -43.93 9.03
N ASP A 153 13.37 -42.74 9.41
CA ASP A 153 12.89 -41.46 8.85
C ASP A 153 13.14 -41.40 7.33
N ASP A 154 14.23 -42.01 6.86
CA ASP A 154 14.54 -42.13 5.43
C ASP A 154 13.45 -42.93 4.69
N CYS A 155 13.02 -44.08 5.23
CA CYS A 155 11.93 -44.89 4.67
C CYS A 155 10.56 -44.23 4.76
N ALA A 156 10.31 -43.46 5.82
CA ALA A 156 9.12 -42.63 5.89
C ALA A 156 9.11 -41.56 4.78
N LEU A 157 10.25 -40.93 4.51
CA LEU A 157 10.38 -39.89 3.47
C LEU A 157 10.30 -40.46 2.05
N GLU A 158 10.87 -41.63 1.81
CA GLU A 158 10.75 -42.32 0.51
C GLU A 158 9.28 -42.61 0.18
N ARG A 159 8.56 -43.23 1.11
CA ARG A 159 7.14 -43.54 0.95
C ARG A 159 6.29 -42.29 0.75
N LEU A 160 6.64 -41.21 1.45
CA LEU A 160 5.99 -39.92 1.27
C LEU A 160 6.24 -39.36 -0.14
N SER A 161 7.48 -39.44 -0.62
CA SER A 161 7.87 -39.00 -1.97
C SER A 161 7.16 -39.83 -3.06
N GLN A 162 7.03 -41.14 -2.87
CA GLN A 162 6.26 -42.01 -3.77
C GLN A 162 4.76 -41.67 -3.76
N ARG A 163 4.18 -41.33 -2.60
CA ARG A 163 2.77 -40.95 -2.47
C ARG A 163 2.45 -39.65 -3.20
N PHE A 164 3.35 -38.67 -3.13
CA PHE A 164 3.21 -37.35 -3.75
C PHE A 164 3.91 -37.24 -5.09
N ASP A 165 4.36 -38.36 -5.65
CA ASP A 165 5.05 -38.40 -6.94
C ASP A 165 4.16 -37.78 -8.03
N PRO A 166 4.58 -36.66 -8.67
CA PRO A 166 3.76 -35.95 -9.65
C PRO A 166 3.38 -36.81 -10.86
N ASP A 167 4.20 -37.81 -11.21
CA ASP A 167 4.00 -38.68 -12.37
C ASP A 167 3.25 -39.97 -12.03
N SER A 168 2.87 -40.18 -10.77
CA SER A 168 2.10 -41.37 -10.37
C SER A 168 0.63 -41.25 -10.77
N THR A 169 0.01 -42.38 -11.13
CA THR A 169 -1.44 -42.47 -11.40
C THR A 169 -2.30 -42.14 -10.17
N MET A 170 -1.70 -42.20 -8.96
CA MET A 170 -2.31 -41.73 -7.70
C MET A 170 -2.30 -40.19 -7.59
N SER A 171 -1.35 -39.49 -8.22
CA SER A 171 -1.25 -38.03 -8.26
C SER A 171 -2.39 -37.39 -9.06
N GLU A 172 -2.78 -37.94 -10.22
CA GLU A 172 -3.91 -37.43 -11.02
C GLU A 172 -5.24 -37.44 -10.23
N TRP A 173 -5.43 -38.44 -9.37
CA TRP A 173 -6.59 -38.56 -8.49
C TRP A 173 -6.52 -37.61 -7.28
N ALA A 174 -5.32 -37.41 -6.72
CA ALA A 174 -5.07 -36.51 -5.58
C ALA A 174 -5.02 -35.01 -5.95
N GLN A 175 -4.74 -34.68 -7.22
CA GLN A 175 -4.66 -33.31 -7.75
C GLN A 175 -5.98 -32.84 -8.42
N SER A 176 -6.98 -33.71 -8.60
CA SER A 176 -8.26 -33.26 -9.16
C SER A 176 -9.02 -32.39 -8.15
N ALA A 177 -9.38 -31.16 -8.56
CA ALA A 177 -10.14 -30.18 -7.76
C ALA A 177 -11.61 -30.59 -7.48
N THR A 178 -11.98 -31.83 -7.80
CA THR A 178 -13.33 -32.40 -7.75
C THR A 178 -13.44 -33.57 -6.75
N MET A 179 -12.66 -33.55 -5.66
CA MET A 179 -12.74 -34.61 -4.65
C MET A 179 -14.11 -34.68 -3.99
N ASN A 180 -14.68 -35.89 -3.93
CA ASN A 180 -15.83 -36.20 -3.10
C ASN A 180 -15.40 -36.17 -1.61
N PRO A 181 -15.95 -35.25 -0.78
CA PRO A 181 -15.56 -35.10 0.63
C PRO A 181 -15.69 -36.39 1.44
N GLU A 182 -16.54 -37.34 1.00
CA GLU A 182 -16.88 -38.53 1.77
C GLU A 182 -15.81 -39.64 1.78
N ARG A 183 -14.68 -39.52 1.06
CA ARG A 183 -13.86 -40.73 0.75
C ARG A 183 -12.37 -40.77 1.10
N GLN A 184 -11.66 -39.70 1.49
CA GLN A 184 -10.23 -39.85 1.83
C GLN A 184 -9.68 -38.90 2.92
N PRO A 185 -8.64 -39.34 3.66
CA PRO A 185 -7.88 -38.48 4.55
C PRO A 185 -7.03 -37.46 3.76
N PHE A 186 -7.00 -36.21 4.21
CA PHE A 186 -6.18 -35.13 3.62
C PHE A 186 -4.95 -34.89 4.49
N SER A 187 -3.76 -34.79 3.89
CA SER A 187 -2.51 -34.60 4.64
C SER A 187 -1.93 -33.20 4.42
N VAL A 188 -1.58 -32.49 5.49
CA VAL A 188 -0.88 -31.19 5.42
C VAL A 188 0.56 -31.42 5.87
N LEU A 189 1.51 -31.07 4.99
CA LEU A 189 2.95 -31.21 5.21
C LEU A 189 3.52 -29.83 5.50
N PHE A 190 4.30 -29.66 6.57
CA PHE A 190 4.91 -28.36 6.86
C PHE A 190 6.23 -28.47 7.62
N PHE A 191 7.10 -27.49 7.38
CA PHE A 191 8.20 -27.16 8.29
C PHE A 191 7.75 -26.12 9.29
N ASP A 192 8.28 -26.18 10.50
CA ASP A 192 8.03 -25.17 11.52
C ASP A 192 9.31 -24.38 11.79
N PHE A 193 9.20 -23.06 11.73
CA PHE A 193 10.32 -22.15 11.98
C PHE A 193 10.08 -21.46 13.32
N PRO A 194 11.13 -21.21 14.13
CA PRO A 194 10.91 -20.70 15.48
C PRO A 194 10.04 -19.43 15.54
N GLY A 195 8.96 -19.50 16.32
CA GLY A 195 7.99 -18.44 16.56
C GLY A 195 6.62 -18.71 15.95
N ASP A 196 5.57 -18.26 16.64
CA ASP A 196 4.16 -18.55 16.32
C ASP A 196 3.38 -17.35 15.76
N GLY A 197 4.04 -16.19 15.62
CA GLY A 197 3.43 -14.96 15.12
C GLY A 197 4.39 -13.77 15.18
N PRO A 198 3.96 -12.57 14.73
CA PRO A 198 4.86 -11.43 14.52
C PRO A 198 5.70 -11.05 15.74
N THR A 199 5.12 -11.10 16.94
CA THR A 199 5.84 -10.77 18.18
C THR A 199 7.01 -11.72 18.42
N THR A 200 6.76 -13.04 18.37
CA THR A 200 7.79 -14.06 18.64
C THR A 200 8.77 -14.20 17.47
N TRP A 201 8.33 -14.00 16.24
CA TRP A 201 9.24 -13.89 15.08
C TRP A 201 10.20 -12.72 15.23
N HIS A 202 9.72 -11.54 15.64
CA HIS A 202 10.63 -10.41 15.90
C HIS A 202 11.56 -10.67 17.07
N GLU A 203 11.12 -11.34 18.14
CA GLU A 203 12.02 -11.71 19.23
C GLU A 203 13.11 -12.69 18.77
N GLU A 204 12.78 -13.61 17.86
CA GLU A 204 13.70 -14.62 17.37
C GLU A 204 14.66 -14.10 16.30
N TYR A 205 14.15 -13.34 15.33
CA TYR A 205 14.84 -12.96 14.11
C TYR A 205 15.30 -11.50 14.09
N ASN A 206 14.93 -10.68 15.07
CA ASN A 206 15.37 -9.29 15.15
C ASN A 206 16.04 -8.97 16.50
N GLU A 207 17.23 -8.36 16.43
CA GLU A 207 17.85 -7.76 17.61
C GLU A 207 17.01 -6.59 18.13
N ARG A 208 16.73 -6.59 19.44
CA ARG A 208 15.84 -5.62 20.10
C ARG A 208 16.24 -4.15 19.91
N PHE A 209 17.54 -3.87 19.74
CA PHE A 209 18.07 -2.49 19.64
C PHE A 209 18.55 -2.12 18.24
N SER A 210 19.29 -3.01 17.57
CA SER A 210 19.81 -2.74 16.22
C SER A 210 18.76 -3.00 15.13
N HIS A 211 17.75 -3.83 15.44
CA HIS A 211 16.76 -4.32 14.47
C HIS A 211 17.41 -5.01 13.26
N GLN A 212 18.61 -5.56 13.48
CA GLN A 212 19.32 -6.41 12.55
C GLN A 212 19.10 -7.87 12.91
N LEU A 213 19.47 -8.76 12.01
CA LEU A 213 19.51 -10.19 12.27
C LEU A 213 20.43 -10.51 13.45
N PRO A 214 19.97 -11.33 14.41
CA PRO A 214 20.78 -11.85 15.49
C PRO A 214 22.08 -12.47 15.00
N PRO A 215 23.16 -12.43 15.80
CA PRO A 215 24.46 -12.94 15.37
C PRO A 215 24.41 -14.41 14.91
N LYS A 216 23.51 -15.22 15.50
CA LYS A 216 23.29 -16.62 15.12
C LYS A 216 22.81 -16.84 13.68
N TYR A 217 22.22 -15.82 13.04
CA TYR A 217 21.70 -15.90 11.66
C TYR A 217 22.49 -15.06 10.65
N ARG A 218 23.54 -14.34 11.06
CA ARG A 218 24.28 -13.46 10.14
C ARG A 218 24.92 -14.23 8.98
N ASP A 219 25.36 -15.45 9.23
CA ASP A 219 25.96 -16.33 8.22
C ASP A 219 24.93 -17.16 7.43
N PHE A 220 23.63 -16.93 7.63
CA PHE A 220 22.57 -17.63 6.91
C PHE A 220 22.24 -16.95 5.59
N ALA A 221 22.75 -15.75 5.31
CA ALA A 221 22.31 -14.98 4.15
C ALA A 221 22.64 -15.66 2.81
N LYS A 222 21.63 -16.18 2.10
CA LYS A 222 21.77 -16.93 0.85
C LYS A 222 20.55 -16.74 -0.06
N ILE A 223 20.78 -16.82 -1.37
CA ILE A 223 19.73 -16.85 -2.39
C ILE A 223 19.86 -18.10 -3.25
N TYR A 224 18.80 -18.44 -3.96
CA TYR A 224 18.76 -19.60 -4.84
C TYR A 224 18.56 -19.14 -6.28
N SER A 225 19.35 -19.64 -7.22
CA SER A 225 19.25 -19.28 -8.64
C SER A 225 18.75 -20.46 -9.44
N HIS A 226 17.56 -20.35 -10.02
CA HIS A 226 16.99 -21.32 -10.94
C HIS A 226 17.11 -20.80 -12.39
N PRO A 227 18.06 -21.31 -13.18
CA PRO A 227 18.17 -20.94 -14.59
C PRO A 227 17.21 -21.77 -15.44
N PHE A 228 16.51 -21.15 -16.38
CA PHE A 228 15.67 -21.86 -17.36
C PHE A 228 15.66 -21.14 -18.71
N ILE A 229 15.19 -21.83 -19.75
CA ILE A 229 15.04 -21.27 -21.09
C ILE A 229 13.55 -21.01 -21.35
N SER A 230 13.22 -19.79 -21.75
CA SER A 230 11.87 -19.39 -22.14
C SER A 230 11.77 -19.19 -23.65
N ARG A 231 10.69 -19.69 -24.25
CA ARG A 231 10.33 -19.39 -25.65
C ARG A 231 9.50 -18.11 -25.74
N ARG A 232 9.85 -17.25 -26.70
CA ARG A 232 9.06 -16.07 -27.11
C ARG A 232 8.51 -16.31 -28.50
N THR A 233 7.19 -16.22 -28.63
CA THR A 233 6.46 -16.46 -29.89
C THR A 233 5.91 -15.16 -30.45
N ASP A 234 6.78 -14.15 -30.62
CA ASP A 234 6.36 -12.82 -31.11
C ASP A 234 6.58 -12.65 -32.63
N SER A 235 7.14 -13.66 -33.31
CA SER A 235 7.42 -13.61 -34.75
C SER A 235 7.10 -14.94 -35.45
N ARG A 236 7.15 -14.97 -36.79
CA ARG A 236 7.03 -16.21 -37.60
C ARG A 236 8.10 -17.27 -37.27
N VAL A 237 9.10 -16.91 -36.46
CA VAL A 237 10.21 -17.75 -36.03
C VAL A 237 10.29 -17.75 -34.52
N ASP A 238 10.53 -18.92 -33.94
CA ASP A 238 10.75 -19.05 -32.50
C ASP A 238 12.03 -18.37 -32.07
N THR A 239 11.94 -17.65 -30.97
CA THR A 239 13.10 -17.08 -30.29
C THR A 239 13.12 -17.49 -28.82
N TYR A 240 14.28 -17.42 -28.21
CA TYR A 240 14.54 -17.98 -26.89
C TYR A 240 15.25 -16.97 -26.00
N GLU A 241 15.06 -17.12 -24.70
CA GLU A 241 15.64 -16.29 -23.66
C GLU A 241 16.22 -17.17 -22.56
N LEU A 242 17.45 -16.88 -22.14
CA LEU A 242 18.03 -17.47 -20.94
C LEU A 242 17.65 -16.61 -19.73
N VAL A 243 16.94 -17.22 -18.79
CA VAL A 243 16.38 -16.55 -17.61
C VAL A 243 17.08 -17.09 -16.37
N LEU A 244 17.52 -16.19 -15.49
CA LEU A 244 18.00 -16.49 -14.15
C LEU A 244 16.93 -16.05 -13.16
N GLN A 245 16.21 -17.00 -12.58
CA GLN A 245 15.20 -16.74 -11.58
C GLN A 245 15.80 -16.88 -10.18
N TYR A 246 15.92 -15.76 -9.46
CA TYR A 246 16.47 -15.76 -8.11
C TYR A 246 15.34 -15.83 -7.09
N TRP A 247 15.34 -16.90 -6.28
CA TRP A 247 14.40 -17.13 -5.20
C TRP A 247 15.00 -16.76 -3.84
N PHE A 248 14.14 -16.22 -2.98
CA PHE A 248 14.47 -15.66 -1.68
C PHE A 248 13.57 -16.29 -0.60
N PHE A 249 14.18 -17.00 0.34
CA PHE A 249 13.44 -17.55 1.48
C PHE A 249 13.52 -16.60 2.68
N TYR A 250 12.37 -16.31 3.28
CA TYR A 250 12.29 -15.60 4.56
C TYR A 250 11.56 -16.47 5.59
N PRO A 251 11.97 -16.50 6.87
CA PRO A 251 11.32 -17.35 7.88
C PRO A 251 9.90 -16.96 8.27
N PHE A 252 9.44 -15.75 7.94
CA PHE A 252 8.10 -15.24 8.23
C PHE A 252 7.76 -14.05 7.32
N ASN A 253 6.49 -13.63 7.31
CA ASN A 253 5.98 -12.38 6.74
C ASN A 253 5.13 -11.64 7.78
N ASP A 254 5.42 -10.37 8.04
CA ASP A 254 4.69 -9.53 9.02
C ASP A 254 3.86 -8.40 8.39
N GLY A 255 3.72 -8.39 7.06
CA GLY A 255 3.02 -7.36 6.31
C GLY A 255 1.49 -7.37 6.48
N GLY A 256 0.76 -7.04 5.42
CA GLY A 256 -0.71 -7.12 5.43
C GLY A 256 -1.24 -8.54 5.66
N ASN A 257 -0.46 -9.52 5.21
CA ASN A 257 -0.75 -10.95 5.25
C ASN A 257 0.27 -11.65 6.14
N LYS A 258 -0.11 -11.94 7.39
CA LYS A 258 0.82 -12.50 8.39
C LYS A 258 0.87 -14.01 8.29
N HIS A 259 2.07 -14.56 8.03
CA HIS A 259 2.28 -16.01 7.98
C HIS A 259 3.74 -16.40 8.27
N ALA A 260 3.94 -17.65 8.68
CA ALA A 260 5.26 -18.25 8.80
C ALA A 260 5.80 -18.64 7.42
N GLY A 261 7.10 -18.49 7.20
CA GLY A 261 7.74 -18.67 5.90
C GLY A 261 7.37 -17.65 4.85
N ASP A 262 8.24 -17.45 3.89
CA ASP A 262 7.95 -16.68 2.68
C ASP A 262 8.90 -17.06 1.55
N TRP A 263 8.41 -17.02 0.32
CA TRP A 263 9.20 -17.22 -0.89
C TRP A 263 8.90 -16.15 -1.91
N GLU A 264 9.91 -15.35 -2.22
CA GLU A 264 9.83 -14.25 -3.17
C GLU A 264 10.85 -14.46 -4.29
N HIS A 265 10.67 -13.82 -5.44
CA HIS A 265 11.63 -13.96 -6.53
C HIS A 265 11.77 -12.75 -7.45
N VAL A 266 12.85 -12.75 -8.23
CA VAL A 266 13.03 -11.88 -9.41
C VAL A 266 13.55 -12.69 -10.57
N ASN A 267 13.20 -12.29 -11.80
CA ASN A 267 13.82 -12.86 -12.99
C ASN A 267 14.80 -11.86 -13.59
N VAL A 268 15.96 -12.35 -13.99
CA VAL A 268 16.97 -11.60 -14.76
C VAL A 268 17.16 -12.30 -16.10
N VAL A 269 16.76 -11.65 -17.17
CA VAL A 269 16.95 -12.18 -18.53
C VAL A 269 18.28 -11.67 -19.06
N VAL A 270 19.12 -12.58 -19.53
CA VAL A 270 20.47 -12.27 -20.00
C VAL A 270 20.59 -12.46 -21.50
N SER A 271 21.37 -11.60 -22.15
CA SER A 271 21.62 -11.67 -23.60
C SER A 271 23.01 -11.13 -23.94
N PRO A 272 23.67 -11.58 -25.03
CA PRO A 272 24.77 -10.84 -25.62
C PRO A 272 24.35 -9.41 -25.97
N ARG A 273 25.21 -8.42 -25.68
CA ARG A 273 24.90 -7.00 -25.91
C ARG A 273 24.47 -6.72 -27.34
N SER A 274 25.12 -7.35 -28.33
CA SER A 274 24.81 -7.19 -29.75
C SER A 274 23.41 -7.66 -30.14
N LEU A 275 22.78 -8.52 -29.33
CA LEU A 275 21.48 -9.15 -29.58
C LEU A 275 20.39 -8.71 -28.57
N VAL A 276 20.67 -7.73 -27.71
CA VAL A 276 19.81 -7.37 -26.56
C VAL A 276 18.39 -6.97 -26.96
N THR A 277 18.20 -6.39 -28.15
CA THR A 277 16.90 -5.88 -28.64
C THR A 277 15.94 -6.96 -29.14
N ARG A 278 16.34 -8.24 -29.17
CA ARG A 278 15.46 -9.33 -29.61
C ARG A 278 15.69 -10.63 -28.83
N GLY A 279 14.83 -11.62 -29.05
CA GLY A 279 15.08 -12.99 -28.59
C GLY A 279 16.20 -13.65 -29.41
N LEU A 280 16.82 -14.68 -28.84
CA LEU A 280 17.88 -15.46 -29.48
C LEU A 280 17.29 -16.53 -30.39
N TYR A 281 17.86 -16.73 -31.56
CA TYR A 281 17.57 -17.94 -32.35
C TYR A 281 18.22 -19.17 -31.70
N ALA A 282 17.75 -20.36 -32.06
CA ALA A 282 18.25 -21.62 -31.49
C ALA A 282 19.80 -21.74 -31.57
N SER A 283 20.39 -21.43 -32.73
CA SER A 283 21.84 -21.49 -32.92
C SER A 283 22.61 -20.47 -32.07
N GLU A 284 22.01 -19.31 -31.78
CA GLU A 284 22.61 -18.26 -30.96
C GLU A 284 22.55 -18.64 -29.48
N LEU A 285 21.45 -19.26 -29.05
CA LEU A 285 21.32 -19.83 -27.70
C LEU A 285 22.33 -20.98 -27.49
N GLU A 286 22.48 -21.89 -28.45
CA GLU A 286 23.50 -22.95 -28.38
C GLU A 286 24.91 -22.40 -28.27
N GLN A 287 25.22 -21.32 -29.01
CA GLN A 287 26.51 -20.63 -28.91
C GLN A 287 26.70 -19.99 -27.53
N LEU A 288 25.64 -19.38 -26.98
CA LEU A 288 25.66 -18.82 -25.62
C LEU A 288 25.96 -19.91 -24.57
N LEU A 289 25.30 -21.07 -24.64
CA LEU A 289 25.49 -22.18 -23.71
C LEU A 289 26.87 -22.84 -23.81
N ARG A 290 27.60 -22.65 -24.92
CA ARG A 290 28.98 -23.14 -25.12
C ARG A 290 30.04 -22.08 -24.82
N ARG A 291 29.65 -20.84 -24.52
CA ARG A 291 30.57 -19.74 -24.25
C ARG A 291 31.38 -20.02 -22.96
N PRO A 292 32.72 -19.89 -22.97
CA PRO A 292 33.49 -20.06 -21.75
C PRO A 292 33.28 -18.88 -20.78
N ILE A 293 33.49 -19.11 -19.48
CA ILE A 293 33.17 -18.15 -18.41
C ILE A 293 33.95 -16.83 -18.57
N ASP A 294 35.21 -16.89 -18.99
CA ASP A 294 36.07 -15.72 -19.24
C ASP A 294 35.59 -14.84 -20.41
N ALA A 295 34.80 -15.40 -21.33
CA ALA A 295 34.21 -14.67 -22.44
C ALA A 295 32.90 -13.94 -22.08
N PHE A 296 32.40 -14.05 -20.84
CA PHE A 296 31.23 -13.28 -20.42
C PHE A 296 31.45 -11.76 -20.51
N ASP A 297 32.68 -11.28 -20.28
CA ASP A 297 33.12 -9.88 -20.42
C ASP A 297 33.91 -9.61 -21.71
N GLY A 298 33.82 -10.50 -22.69
CA GLY A 298 34.56 -10.38 -23.94
C GLY A 298 34.09 -9.22 -24.84
N ALA A 299 34.44 -9.28 -26.13
CA ALA A 299 34.10 -8.24 -27.11
C ALA A 299 32.60 -7.99 -27.26
N ASP A 300 31.78 -9.02 -27.05
CA ASP A 300 30.32 -8.92 -26.98
C ASP A 300 29.84 -9.43 -25.61
N PRO A 301 29.86 -8.56 -24.58
CA PRO A 301 29.64 -8.97 -23.20
C PRO A 301 28.18 -9.39 -22.98
N LEU A 302 27.96 -10.25 -21.99
CA LEU A 302 26.60 -10.55 -21.52
C LEU A 302 26.08 -9.38 -20.69
N VAL A 303 24.85 -8.98 -20.97
CA VAL A 303 24.17 -7.85 -20.33
C VAL A 303 22.77 -8.24 -19.85
N ILE A 304 22.20 -7.43 -18.96
CA ILE A 304 20.81 -7.55 -18.53
C ILE A 304 19.92 -7.11 -19.70
N LYS A 305 19.08 -8.00 -20.22
CA LYS A 305 18.06 -7.65 -21.21
C LYS A 305 16.83 -7.04 -20.53
N ARG A 306 16.34 -7.69 -19.48
CA ARG A 306 15.26 -7.18 -18.63
C ARG A 306 15.32 -7.79 -17.24
N VAL A 307 14.69 -7.12 -16.29
CA VAL A 307 14.50 -7.62 -14.92
C VAL A 307 13.02 -7.57 -14.59
N GLU A 308 12.49 -8.66 -14.06
CA GLU A 308 11.09 -8.79 -13.66
C GLU A 308 11.05 -8.88 -12.13
N TYR A 309 10.40 -7.90 -11.52
CA TYR A 309 10.31 -7.73 -10.08
C TYR A 309 8.93 -8.17 -9.60
N TYR A 310 8.87 -9.23 -8.81
CA TYR A 310 7.64 -9.81 -8.29
C TYR A 310 7.41 -9.30 -6.87
N PHE A 311 6.17 -8.89 -6.60
CA PHE A 311 5.73 -8.44 -5.29
C PHE A 311 4.23 -8.72 -5.17
N HIS A 312 3.82 -9.45 -4.13
CA HIS A 312 2.44 -9.89 -3.95
C HIS A 312 1.92 -10.64 -5.19
N HIS A 313 0.84 -10.17 -5.81
CA HIS A 313 0.27 -10.71 -7.05
C HIS A 313 0.66 -9.90 -8.30
N ASN A 314 1.74 -9.14 -8.22
CA ASN A 314 2.15 -8.18 -9.24
C ASN A 314 3.56 -8.45 -9.75
N VAL A 315 3.79 -8.10 -11.02
CA VAL A 315 5.13 -8.09 -11.63
C VAL A 315 5.38 -6.79 -12.37
N MET A 316 6.45 -6.09 -12.03
CA MET A 316 6.92 -4.90 -12.74
C MET A 316 8.21 -5.21 -13.51
N THR A 317 8.21 -4.98 -14.81
CA THR A 317 9.38 -5.23 -15.67
C THR A 317 10.16 -3.94 -15.93
N LEU A 318 11.47 -3.99 -15.71
CA LEU A 318 12.42 -3.01 -16.23
C LEU A 318 13.09 -3.58 -17.48
N ASP A 319 12.69 -3.10 -18.66
CA ASP A 319 13.23 -3.53 -19.95
C ASP A 319 14.40 -2.64 -20.39
N TYR A 320 15.60 -3.22 -20.50
CA TYR A 320 16.82 -2.54 -20.95
C TYR A 320 16.98 -2.61 -22.48
N ALA A 321 16.17 -3.42 -23.15
CA ALA A 321 16.22 -3.61 -24.60
C ALA A 321 15.47 -2.52 -25.36
N HIS A 322 14.40 -1.95 -24.79
CA HIS A 322 13.54 -0.98 -25.47
C HIS A 322 13.15 0.19 -24.55
N PRO A 323 13.64 1.41 -24.80
CA PRO A 323 14.70 1.77 -25.75
C PRO A 323 16.05 1.16 -25.34
N ASN A 324 16.94 0.91 -26.30
CA ASN A 324 18.17 0.15 -26.03
C ASN A 324 19.11 0.93 -25.09
N ALA A 325 19.12 0.53 -23.81
CA ALA A 325 19.90 1.20 -22.77
C ALA A 325 21.40 1.14 -23.04
N TYR A 326 21.88 0.16 -23.82
CA TYR A 326 23.28 -0.04 -24.15
C TYR A 326 23.72 0.61 -25.47
N ALA A 327 22.81 1.25 -26.21
CA ALA A 327 23.12 2.07 -27.38
C ALA A 327 23.84 3.37 -26.99
N SER A 328 24.41 4.07 -27.97
CA SER A 328 24.99 5.40 -27.70
C SER A 328 23.92 6.35 -27.15
N ARG A 329 24.34 7.32 -26.34
CA ARG A 329 23.43 8.27 -25.69
C ARG A 329 22.54 9.02 -26.69
N ASP A 330 23.08 9.35 -27.85
CA ASP A 330 22.34 10.04 -28.91
C ASP A 330 21.31 9.12 -29.56
N HIS A 331 21.65 7.86 -29.82
CA HIS A 331 20.71 6.87 -30.36
C HIS A 331 19.55 6.61 -29.39
N TRP A 332 19.86 6.41 -28.11
CA TRP A 332 18.83 6.20 -27.09
C TRP A 332 17.90 7.40 -26.92
N LYS A 333 18.42 8.63 -26.97
CA LYS A 333 17.60 9.85 -26.95
C LYS A 333 16.69 9.96 -28.19
N HIS A 334 17.11 9.39 -29.31
CA HIS A 334 16.33 9.34 -30.54
C HIS A 334 15.20 8.30 -30.48
N GLU A 335 15.43 7.13 -29.87
CA GLU A 335 14.41 6.09 -29.67
C GLU A 335 13.40 6.44 -28.55
N LEU A 336 13.83 7.19 -27.54
CA LEU A 336 13.03 7.46 -26.33
C LEU A 336 11.62 8.01 -26.61
N PRO A 337 11.39 8.97 -27.53
CA PRO A 337 10.05 9.48 -27.83
C PRO A 337 9.10 8.42 -28.38
N GLU A 338 9.60 7.42 -29.12
CA GLU A 338 8.79 6.33 -29.68
C GLU A 338 8.46 5.26 -28.63
N ALA A 339 9.33 5.09 -27.62
CA ALA A 339 9.14 4.14 -26.54
C ALA A 339 8.19 4.64 -25.43
N ILE A 340 8.01 5.95 -25.30
CA ILE A 340 7.09 6.55 -24.32
C ILE A 340 5.65 6.35 -24.82
N GLY A 341 4.86 5.59 -24.05
CA GLY A 341 3.42 5.47 -24.23
C GLY A 341 2.64 6.52 -23.43
N ASP A 342 1.37 6.21 -23.16
CA ASP A 342 0.44 7.14 -22.51
C ASP A 342 0.64 7.29 -20.99
N ARG A 343 1.67 6.64 -20.40
CA ARG A 343 1.85 6.61 -18.95
C ARG A 343 2.61 7.83 -18.44
N ALA A 344 1.96 8.61 -17.58
CA ALA A 344 2.63 9.70 -16.85
C ALA A 344 3.91 9.23 -16.12
N GLY A 345 5.00 9.98 -16.30
CA GLY A 345 6.27 9.74 -15.65
C GLY A 345 7.13 8.60 -16.23
N GLU A 346 6.69 7.95 -17.31
CA GLU A 346 7.40 6.84 -17.95
C GLU A 346 8.81 7.21 -18.44
N LYS A 347 8.98 8.42 -18.99
CA LYS A 347 10.31 8.96 -19.34
C LYS A 347 11.32 8.84 -18.19
N ARG A 348 10.88 9.10 -16.95
CA ARG A 348 11.75 9.01 -15.76
C ARG A 348 12.11 7.56 -15.42
N ILE A 349 11.23 6.62 -15.70
CA ILE A 349 11.51 5.18 -15.54
C ILE A 349 12.58 4.77 -16.55
N PHE A 350 12.45 5.15 -17.83
CA PHE A 350 13.48 4.87 -18.84
C PHE A 350 14.83 5.52 -18.54
N GLU A 351 14.83 6.78 -18.05
CA GLU A 351 16.04 7.44 -17.58
C GLU A 351 16.73 6.65 -16.46
N GLU A 352 15.95 6.12 -15.51
CA GLU A 352 16.48 5.29 -14.42
C GLU A 352 16.98 3.91 -14.90
N ILE A 353 16.30 3.29 -15.88
CA ILE A 353 16.76 2.04 -16.52
C ILE A 353 18.13 2.26 -17.18
N ARG A 354 18.27 3.29 -18.03
CA ARG A 354 19.58 3.62 -18.63
C ARG A 354 20.61 3.94 -17.56
N ARG A 355 20.23 4.67 -16.50
CA ARG A 355 21.12 4.97 -15.39
C ARG A 355 21.67 3.69 -14.75
N ARG A 356 20.82 2.69 -14.55
CA ARG A 356 21.18 1.39 -13.95
C ARG A 356 21.90 0.44 -14.89
N ALA A 357 21.89 0.69 -16.21
CA ALA A 357 22.64 -0.10 -17.18
C ALA A 357 24.16 0.06 -17.03
N PHE A 358 24.60 1.15 -16.39
CA PHE A 358 26.02 1.51 -16.25
C PHE A 358 26.41 1.88 -14.81
N LEU A 359 27.63 1.47 -14.43
CA LEU A 359 28.24 1.75 -13.13
C LEU A 359 28.86 3.15 -13.04
N ASP A 360 28.95 3.88 -14.15
CA ASP A 360 29.57 5.19 -14.25
C ASP A 360 28.76 6.17 -15.14
N GLU A 361 28.97 7.48 -14.94
CA GLU A 361 28.28 8.52 -15.72
C GLU A 361 28.74 8.62 -17.18
N ALA A 362 29.97 8.18 -17.44
CA ALA A 362 30.55 8.12 -18.78
C ALA A 362 30.02 6.93 -19.61
N GLU A 363 29.18 6.05 -19.01
CA GLU A 363 28.58 4.89 -19.66
C GLU A 363 29.63 3.92 -20.25
N THR A 364 30.75 3.75 -19.55
CA THR A 364 31.88 2.90 -19.99
C THR A 364 31.90 1.53 -19.32
N LYS A 365 31.27 1.40 -18.14
CA LYS A 365 31.24 0.16 -17.37
C LYS A 365 29.81 -0.35 -17.25
N ILE A 366 29.55 -1.51 -17.83
CA ILE A 366 28.24 -2.17 -17.78
C ILE A 366 27.97 -2.64 -16.35
N ASN A 367 26.75 -2.40 -15.88
CA ASN A 367 26.25 -3.01 -14.67
C ASN A 367 25.60 -4.37 -14.99
N THR A 368 25.95 -5.40 -14.23
CA THR A 368 25.36 -6.73 -14.31
C THR A 368 24.50 -7.08 -13.10
N HIS A 369 24.45 -6.22 -12.06
CA HIS A 369 23.68 -6.49 -10.85
C HIS A 369 22.39 -5.66 -10.80
N PRO A 370 21.21 -6.28 -10.85
CA PRO A 370 19.97 -5.56 -10.64
C PRO A 370 19.85 -5.08 -9.19
N ILE A 371 19.23 -3.92 -8.99
CA ILE A 371 18.92 -3.41 -7.65
C ILE A 371 17.50 -3.83 -7.30
N ALA A 372 17.33 -4.51 -6.17
CA ALA A 372 16.07 -5.01 -5.66
C ALA A 372 15.80 -4.41 -4.28
N PHE A 373 14.70 -3.67 -4.10
CA PHE A 373 14.28 -3.17 -2.79
C PHE A 373 13.36 -4.21 -2.17
N ILE A 374 13.68 -4.71 -0.99
CA ILE A 374 12.92 -5.78 -0.34
C ILE A 374 12.20 -5.32 0.92
N GLY A 375 10.94 -5.76 1.05
CA GLY A 375 10.00 -5.34 2.07
C GLY A 375 9.46 -3.93 1.83
N GLY A 376 8.37 -3.57 2.48
CA GLY A 376 7.69 -2.29 2.29
C GLY A 376 6.89 -1.89 3.52
N ASP A 377 6.97 -0.62 3.93
CA ASP A 377 6.15 -0.15 5.04
C ASP A 377 4.68 -0.17 4.62
N SER A 378 3.86 -1.03 5.23
CA SER A 378 2.44 -1.12 4.88
C SER A 378 1.70 0.21 5.12
N LYS A 379 0.71 0.48 4.27
CA LYS A 379 -0.21 1.62 4.31
C LYS A 379 -1.66 1.18 4.13
N GLY A 380 -2.03 0.08 4.79
CA GLY A 380 -3.39 -0.45 4.71
C GLY A 380 -4.21 -0.21 5.99
N LEU A 381 -5.50 -0.57 5.90
CA LEU A 381 -6.46 -0.43 6.99
C LEU A 381 -6.18 -1.39 8.16
N GLU A 382 -5.46 -2.49 7.91
CA GLU A 382 -5.03 -3.44 8.93
C GLU A 382 -4.20 -2.79 10.03
N LEU A 383 -3.50 -1.70 9.72
CA LEU A 383 -2.74 -0.93 10.70
C LEU A 383 -3.64 -0.25 11.74
N LEU A 384 -4.90 0.05 11.41
CA LEU A 384 -5.85 0.64 12.35
C LEU A 384 -6.30 -0.35 13.43
N LEU A 385 -6.12 -1.66 13.18
CA LEU A 385 -6.52 -2.74 14.07
C LEU A 385 -5.40 -3.21 15.00
N GLN A 386 -4.18 -2.66 14.86
CA GLN A 386 -3.00 -3.09 15.59
C GLN A 386 -2.63 -2.11 16.71
N ALA A 387 -1.91 -2.58 17.73
CA ALA A 387 -1.33 -1.70 18.74
C ALA A 387 -0.18 -0.85 18.15
N PRO A 388 0.04 0.38 18.63
CA PRO A 388 1.23 1.16 18.29
C PRO A 388 2.51 0.37 18.58
N GLY A 389 3.52 0.53 17.71
CA GLY A 389 4.81 -0.16 17.78
C GLY A 389 5.00 -1.29 16.77
N SER A 390 3.92 -1.74 16.11
CA SER A 390 4.01 -2.68 14.98
C SER A 390 4.86 -2.10 13.84
N LYS A 391 5.59 -2.95 13.11
CA LYS A 391 6.50 -2.50 12.05
C LYS A 391 6.08 -2.90 10.65
N ASN A 392 5.14 -3.84 10.47
CA ASN A 392 4.62 -4.39 9.20
C ASN A 392 5.41 -3.94 7.95
N ARG A 393 6.66 -4.38 7.87
CA ARG A 393 7.64 -3.98 6.84
C ARG A 393 8.33 -5.17 6.19
N ASP A 394 8.17 -6.34 6.81
CA ASP A 394 8.69 -7.62 6.39
C ASP A 394 7.60 -8.30 5.54
N SER A 395 7.04 -7.54 4.58
CA SER A 395 6.14 -8.03 3.51
C SER A 395 6.89 -8.81 2.42
N HIS A 396 8.22 -8.65 2.40
CA HIS A 396 9.21 -9.27 1.51
C HIS A 396 9.03 -9.11 -0.01
N GLY A 397 7.95 -8.48 -0.47
CA GLY A 397 7.78 -8.08 -1.85
C GLY A 397 9.03 -7.36 -2.39
N THR A 398 9.39 -7.69 -3.64
CA THR A 398 10.63 -7.23 -4.25
C THR A 398 10.36 -6.15 -5.30
N TYR A 399 10.75 -4.91 -5.01
CA TYR A 399 10.43 -3.72 -5.79
C TYR A 399 11.61 -3.21 -6.62
N PRO A 400 11.38 -2.67 -7.83
CA PRO A 400 12.45 -2.11 -8.65
C PRO A 400 12.95 -0.76 -8.17
N LEU A 401 12.07 0.09 -7.64
CA LEU A 401 12.35 1.51 -7.38
C LEU A 401 11.87 1.89 -5.97
N ARG A 402 12.48 2.92 -5.37
CA ARG A 402 11.90 3.58 -4.20
C ARG A 402 10.60 4.30 -4.56
N GLY A 403 9.64 4.34 -3.64
CA GLY A 403 8.32 4.91 -3.90
C GLY A 403 7.20 4.31 -3.05
N LEU A 404 6.03 4.93 -3.14
CA LEU A 404 4.78 4.40 -2.61
C LEU A 404 4.02 3.68 -3.72
N TYR A 405 3.90 2.36 -3.61
CA TYR A 405 3.21 1.51 -4.58
C TYR A 405 1.75 1.33 -4.18
N LYS A 406 0.83 1.68 -5.08
CA LYS A 406 -0.63 1.64 -4.85
C LYS A 406 -1.25 0.37 -5.39
N ASP A 407 -2.30 -0.08 -4.70
CA ASP A 407 -3.16 -1.19 -5.11
C ASP A 407 -2.40 -2.50 -5.33
N ILE A 408 -1.43 -2.79 -4.46
CA ILE A 408 -0.55 -3.95 -4.57
C ILE A 408 -0.83 -5.03 -3.54
N GLY A 409 -1.39 -4.66 -2.39
CA GLY A 409 -1.70 -5.58 -1.30
C GLY A 409 -3.20 -5.79 -1.09
N PRO A 410 -3.58 -6.59 -0.08
CA PRO A 410 -4.97 -6.88 0.26
C PRO A 410 -5.80 -5.62 0.45
N ALA A 411 -7.08 -5.66 0.03
CA ALA A 411 -8.00 -4.53 0.10
C ALA A 411 -7.45 -3.23 -0.53
N ALA A 412 -6.64 -3.37 -1.60
CA ALA A 412 -5.96 -2.26 -2.28
C ALA A 412 -5.01 -1.46 -1.37
N SER A 413 -4.38 -2.15 -0.40
CA SER A 413 -3.34 -1.52 0.42
C SER A 413 -2.12 -1.13 -0.42
N ALA A 414 -1.39 -0.15 0.09
CA ALA A 414 -0.17 0.35 -0.51
C ALA A 414 1.04 -0.01 0.36
N GLU A 415 2.23 -0.06 -0.25
CA GLU A 415 3.49 -0.19 0.50
C GLU A 415 4.47 0.92 0.12
N GLU A 416 5.17 1.42 1.12
CA GLU A 416 6.14 2.51 0.99
C GLU A 416 7.58 1.99 1.10
N ILE A 417 8.37 2.28 0.07
CA ILE A 417 9.80 2.00 -0.02
C ILE A 417 10.57 3.30 0.18
N ASP A 418 11.09 3.49 1.40
CA ASP A 418 11.77 4.71 1.80
C ASP A 418 13.29 4.65 1.63
N GLN A 419 13.86 3.45 1.55
CA GLN A 419 15.31 3.29 1.39
C GLN A 419 15.77 3.79 0.01
N GLY A 420 16.83 4.60 0.03
CA GLY A 420 17.55 5.03 -1.17
C GLY A 420 18.85 4.26 -1.33
N PHE A 421 19.20 3.95 -2.58
CA PHE A 421 20.51 3.39 -2.91
C PHE A 421 20.93 3.85 -4.30
N ASP A 422 22.16 4.34 -4.43
CA ASP A 422 22.77 4.68 -5.71
C ASP A 422 24.04 3.85 -5.92
N LEU A 423 23.96 2.89 -6.83
CA LEU A 423 25.04 1.98 -7.16
C LEU A 423 26.32 2.72 -7.61
N ARG A 424 26.17 3.83 -8.35
CA ARG A 424 27.30 4.56 -8.96
C ARG A 424 28.19 5.23 -7.92
N GLU A 425 27.61 5.67 -6.80
CA GLU A 425 28.37 6.29 -5.70
C GLU A 425 29.38 5.31 -5.08
N HIS A 426 29.09 4.01 -5.12
CA HIS A 426 29.91 2.97 -4.47
C HIS A 426 30.90 2.30 -5.43
N PHE A 427 30.57 2.20 -6.71
CA PHE A 427 31.51 1.70 -7.73
C PHE A 427 32.44 2.79 -8.31
N GLY A 428 32.01 4.05 -8.32
CA GLY A 428 32.78 5.18 -8.83
C GLY A 428 33.84 5.71 -7.85
N ALA A 429 33.55 5.66 -6.54
CA ALA A 429 34.46 6.11 -5.49
C ALA A 429 35.00 4.90 -4.71
N LYS A 430 36.25 4.49 -4.99
CA LYS A 430 36.94 3.31 -4.41
C LYS A 430 37.01 3.26 -2.86
N THR A 431 36.48 4.25 -2.14
CA THR A 431 36.66 4.45 -0.70
C THR A 431 35.37 4.52 0.12
N LYS A 432 34.17 4.55 -0.49
CA LYS A 432 32.92 4.61 0.29
C LYS A 432 32.49 3.21 0.72
N PRO A 433 32.41 2.90 2.03
CA PRO A 433 31.93 1.59 2.47
C PRO A 433 30.51 1.35 1.98
N TRP A 434 30.17 0.09 1.77
CA TRP A 434 28.81 -0.30 1.42
C TRP A 434 27.85 0.01 2.57
N PRO A 435 26.63 0.50 2.28
CA PRO A 435 25.64 0.74 3.33
C PRO A 435 25.25 -0.57 4.02
N GLU A 436 25.07 -0.55 5.34
CA GLU A 436 24.70 -1.75 6.10
C GLU A 436 23.36 -2.35 5.64
N ASN A 437 22.45 -1.54 5.12
CA ASN A 437 21.16 -1.98 4.61
C ASN A 437 21.23 -2.63 3.21
N VAL A 438 22.41 -2.80 2.61
CA VAL A 438 22.57 -3.46 1.30
C VAL A 438 23.17 -4.85 1.46
N ALA A 439 22.39 -5.88 1.13
CA ALA A 439 22.86 -7.26 1.04
C ALA A 439 23.33 -7.55 -0.38
N ARG A 440 24.60 -7.91 -0.51
CA ARG A 440 25.22 -8.30 -1.78
C ARG A 440 25.26 -9.81 -1.94
N PHE A 441 25.02 -10.31 -3.14
CA PHE A 441 25.07 -11.73 -3.47
C PHE A 441 26.03 -12.01 -4.64
N ASP A 442 27.04 -11.16 -4.84
CA ASP A 442 28.11 -11.35 -5.82
C ASP A 442 29.23 -12.29 -5.32
N ASP A 443 28.89 -13.21 -4.41
CA ASP A 443 29.77 -14.25 -3.87
C ASP A 443 29.12 -15.62 -4.10
N ALA A 444 29.84 -16.52 -4.77
CA ALA A 444 29.40 -17.90 -5.05
C ALA A 444 28.96 -18.66 -3.79
N LYS A 445 29.55 -18.37 -2.61
CA LYS A 445 29.17 -19.04 -1.35
C LYS A 445 27.76 -18.67 -0.88
N ARG A 446 27.18 -17.61 -1.42
CA ARG A 446 25.86 -17.08 -1.04
C ARG A 446 24.79 -17.34 -2.10
N ILE A 447 25.10 -18.14 -3.12
CA ILE A 447 24.16 -18.59 -4.14
C ILE A 447 24.17 -20.12 -4.20
N GLU A 448 23.01 -20.75 -4.34
CA GLU A 448 22.88 -22.15 -4.73
C GLU A 448 22.09 -22.25 -6.02
N VAL A 449 22.61 -23.00 -6.99
CA VAL A 449 21.92 -23.24 -8.27
C VAL A 449 20.86 -24.31 -8.05
N LEU A 450 19.64 -24.03 -8.49
CA LEU A 450 18.51 -24.96 -8.45
C LEU A 450 18.21 -25.48 -9.85
N PRO A 451 18.22 -26.81 -10.07
CA PRO A 451 17.73 -27.39 -11.30
C PRO A 451 16.20 -27.37 -11.35
N ASP A 452 15.63 -27.86 -12.45
CA ASP A 452 14.26 -28.33 -12.46
C ASP A 452 14.09 -29.57 -11.58
N TRP A 453 12.93 -29.71 -10.93
CA TRP A 453 12.69 -30.78 -9.96
C TRP A 453 12.79 -32.18 -10.60
N GLU A 454 12.52 -32.28 -11.91
CA GLU A 454 12.67 -33.50 -12.70
C GLU A 454 14.11 -34.03 -12.70
N ARG A 455 15.12 -33.16 -12.52
CA ARG A 455 16.54 -33.55 -12.47
C ARG A 455 16.94 -34.18 -11.13
N VAL A 456 16.29 -33.77 -10.04
CA VAL A 456 16.59 -34.31 -8.70
C VAL A 456 15.71 -35.50 -8.34
N MET A 457 14.57 -35.69 -9.00
CA MET A 457 13.64 -36.79 -8.69
C MET A 457 14.29 -38.19 -8.75
N PRO A 458 15.12 -38.54 -9.75
CA PRO A 458 15.84 -39.81 -9.73
C PRO A 458 16.82 -39.93 -8.56
N LEU A 459 17.53 -38.83 -8.24
CA LEU A 459 18.49 -38.80 -7.13
C LEU A 459 17.81 -39.01 -5.77
N ILE A 460 16.66 -38.37 -5.56
CA ILE A 460 15.83 -38.50 -4.35
C ILE A 460 15.40 -39.95 -4.12
N ARG A 461 15.09 -40.69 -5.19
CA ARG A 461 14.69 -42.10 -5.10
C ARG A 461 15.86 -42.99 -4.68
N ASP A 462 17.02 -42.77 -5.29
CA ASP A 462 18.14 -43.73 -5.21
C ASP A 462 19.14 -43.44 -4.09
N ASP A 463 19.19 -42.22 -3.56
CA ASP A 463 20.24 -41.77 -2.64
C ASP A 463 19.70 -41.00 -1.43
N PRO A 464 19.87 -41.50 -0.19
CA PRO A 464 19.40 -40.84 1.04
C PRO A 464 19.95 -39.42 1.24
N GLU A 465 21.21 -39.18 0.86
CA GLU A 465 21.80 -37.84 0.98
C GLU A 465 21.10 -36.84 0.05
N SER A 466 20.90 -37.24 -1.21
CA SER A 466 20.13 -36.46 -2.18
C SER A 466 18.67 -36.25 -1.74
N ARG A 467 18.07 -37.28 -1.12
CA ARG A 467 16.71 -37.20 -0.57
C ARG A 467 16.61 -36.13 0.52
N ARG A 468 17.55 -36.08 1.47
CA ARG A 468 17.64 -35.01 2.48
C ARG A 468 17.79 -33.62 1.86
N GLU A 469 18.60 -33.50 0.83
CA GLU A 469 18.97 -32.21 0.24
C GLU A 469 17.91 -31.63 -0.72
N TRP A 470 17.10 -32.48 -1.37
CA TRP A 470 16.27 -32.06 -2.51
C TRP A 470 14.77 -32.37 -2.42
N THR A 471 14.32 -33.24 -1.50
CA THR A 471 12.89 -33.66 -1.43
C THR A 471 11.91 -32.50 -1.21
N TRP A 472 12.36 -31.40 -0.62
CA TRP A 472 11.56 -30.18 -0.45
C TRP A 472 11.12 -29.54 -1.78
N MET A 473 11.79 -29.85 -2.90
CA MET A 473 11.41 -29.38 -4.24
C MET A 473 10.28 -30.20 -4.87
N THR A 474 10.01 -31.41 -4.37
CA THR A 474 9.05 -32.35 -4.97
C THR A 474 7.80 -32.57 -4.11
N LEU A 475 7.86 -32.28 -2.82
CA LEU A 475 6.71 -32.40 -1.91
C LEU A 475 5.94 -31.08 -1.75
N PRO A 476 4.60 -31.11 -1.64
CA PRO A 476 3.78 -29.92 -1.37
C PRO A 476 3.88 -29.52 0.11
N VAL A 477 5.05 -29.02 0.50
CA VAL A 477 5.36 -28.60 1.87
C VAL A 477 5.02 -27.12 2.04
N HIS A 478 4.24 -26.82 3.08
CA HIS A 478 4.07 -25.48 3.61
C HIS A 478 5.34 -25.04 4.36
N TRP A 479 5.87 -23.87 4.03
CA TRP A 479 7.13 -23.35 4.56
C TRP A 479 6.99 -22.63 5.89
N GLY A 480 6.15 -23.15 6.77
CA GLY A 480 5.85 -22.57 8.07
C GLY A 480 4.59 -23.23 8.63
N TYR A 481 4.28 -22.96 9.89
CA TYR A 481 3.03 -23.44 10.47
C TYR A 481 1.83 -23.05 9.57
N PRO A 482 0.92 -23.99 9.22
CA PRO A 482 0.03 -23.83 8.05
C PRO A 482 -0.90 -22.62 8.06
N ALA A 483 -1.26 -22.11 9.23
CA ALA A 483 -2.09 -20.91 9.34
C ALA A 483 -1.78 -20.09 10.60
N THR A 484 -1.65 -18.78 10.44
CA THR A 484 -1.52 -17.82 11.55
C THR A 484 -2.80 -16.97 11.64
N ILE A 485 -3.05 -16.33 12.79
CA ILE A 485 -4.14 -15.36 12.89
C ILE A 485 -3.77 -14.10 12.10
N SER A 486 -4.62 -13.72 11.15
CA SER A 486 -4.53 -12.50 10.36
C SER A 486 -5.90 -11.81 10.31
N PRO A 487 -6.01 -10.48 10.10
CA PRO A 487 -7.29 -9.83 9.83
C PRO A 487 -8.03 -10.53 8.68
N PHE A 488 -9.33 -10.78 8.85
CA PHE A 488 -10.19 -11.50 7.89
C PHE A 488 -9.91 -13.00 7.71
N ALA A 489 -8.95 -13.58 8.44
CA ALA A 489 -8.72 -15.03 8.44
C ALA A 489 -9.97 -15.82 8.85
N GLY A 490 -10.32 -16.82 8.05
CA GLY A 490 -11.42 -17.76 8.36
C GLY A 490 -12.83 -17.19 8.18
N VAL A 491 -12.97 -15.99 7.59
CA VAL A 491 -14.27 -15.45 7.14
C VAL A 491 -14.90 -16.36 6.10
N VAL A 492 -14.09 -16.87 5.17
CA VAL A 492 -14.45 -17.93 4.23
C VAL A 492 -13.63 -19.16 4.61
N SER A 493 -14.29 -20.26 4.97
CA SER A 493 -13.59 -21.51 5.28
C SER A 493 -12.88 -22.04 4.04
N HIS A 494 -11.68 -22.59 4.23
CA HIS A 494 -10.83 -23.18 3.19
C HIS A 494 -10.40 -22.21 2.08
N ALA A 495 -10.32 -20.92 2.40
CA ALA A 495 -9.82 -19.89 1.50
C ALA A 495 -8.58 -19.22 2.07
N ASP A 496 -7.57 -19.03 1.21
CA ASP A 496 -6.42 -18.21 1.55
C ASP A 496 -6.85 -16.75 1.61
N THR A 497 -6.74 -16.18 2.81
CA THR A 497 -6.98 -14.75 3.07
C THR A 497 -5.68 -14.04 3.44
N GLY A 498 -4.53 -14.61 3.07
CA GLY A 498 -3.21 -14.07 3.37
C GLY A 498 -2.71 -14.43 4.76
N ASN A 499 -3.04 -15.62 5.25
CA ASN A 499 -2.64 -16.08 6.57
C ASN A 499 -2.03 -17.47 6.57
N LEU A 500 -1.80 -18.01 5.37
CA LEU A 500 -1.27 -19.34 5.14
C LEU A 500 0.22 -19.24 4.83
N SER A 501 1.00 -20.17 5.36
CA SER A 501 2.39 -20.32 4.94
C SER A 501 2.45 -20.77 3.48
N PRO A 502 3.34 -20.21 2.65
CA PRO A 502 3.38 -20.55 1.24
C PRO A 502 3.97 -21.95 1.02
N PHE A 503 3.67 -22.52 -0.15
CA PHE A 503 4.37 -23.71 -0.64
C PHE A 503 5.76 -23.34 -1.17
N GLY A 504 6.59 -24.37 -1.41
CA GLY A 504 7.92 -24.18 -1.99
C GLY A 504 7.90 -23.60 -3.42
N PRO A 505 9.03 -23.06 -3.90
CA PRO A 505 9.17 -22.44 -5.22
C PRO A 505 8.56 -23.24 -6.38
N THR A 506 8.76 -24.55 -6.44
CA THR A 506 8.28 -25.42 -7.52
C THR A 506 6.75 -25.55 -7.60
N PHE A 507 6.03 -25.14 -6.56
CA PHE A 507 4.56 -25.09 -6.51
C PHE A 507 4.01 -23.67 -6.69
N ASN A 508 4.89 -22.68 -6.86
CA ASN A 508 4.52 -21.29 -7.14
C ASN A 508 4.34 -21.11 -8.65
N GLY A 509 3.27 -20.43 -9.07
CA GLY A 509 2.98 -20.17 -10.50
C GLY A 509 3.98 -19.26 -11.22
N GLY A 510 4.95 -18.68 -10.51
CA GLY A 510 6.11 -17.99 -11.05
C GLY A 510 7.28 -18.90 -11.44
N TRP A 511 7.34 -20.15 -10.96
CA TRP A 511 8.39 -21.12 -11.35
C TRP A 511 8.37 -21.39 -12.85
N ASN A 512 9.52 -21.40 -13.52
CA ASN A 512 9.62 -21.49 -14.99
C ASN A 512 8.79 -20.44 -15.76
N GLY A 513 8.40 -19.36 -15.10
CA GLY A 513 7.51 -18.32 -15.60
C GLY A 513 8.24 -17.01 -15.89
N VAL A 514 7.82 -16.29 -16.95
CA VAL A 514 8.30 -14.95 -17.27
C VAL A 514 7.14 -13.95 -17.36
N GLY A 515 7.32 -12.77 -16.78
CA GLY A 515 6.30 -11.73 -16.75
C GLY A 515 5.04 -12.18 -16.00
N ALA A 516 3.86 -11.81 -16.52
CA ALA A 516 2.59 -12.23 -15.93
C ALA A 516 2.35 -13.73 -16.16
N THR A 517 2.08 -14.45 -15.08
CA THR A 517 1.86 -15.90 -15.05
C THR A 517 0.73 -16.24 -14.08
N SER A 518 0.49 -17.52 -13.81
CA SER A 518 -0.51 -17.91 -12.81
C SER A 518 -0.16 -17.29 -11.45
N GLY A 519 -1.09 -16.50 -10.89
CA GLY A 519 -0.89 -15.80 -9.62
C GLY A 519 -0.25 -14.41 -9.71
N TYR A 520 0.26 -13.99 -10.88
CA TYR A 520 0.93 -12.69 -11.07
C TYR A 520 0.39 -11.90 -12.27
N SER A 521 -0.01 -10.65 -12.01
CA SER A 521 -0.50 -9.71 -13.02
C SER A 521 0.52 -8.62 -13.32
N THR A 522 0.55 -8.12 -14.56
CA THR A 522 1.50 -7.06 -14.94
C THR A 522 1.15 -5.74 -14.23
N TYR A 523 2.12 -5.18 -13.51
CA TYR A 523 2.03 -3.86 -12.90
C TYR A 523 2.75 -2.84 -13.77
N LEU A 524 1.97 -2.03 -14.50
CA LEU A 524 2.46 -1.00 -15.40
C LEU A 524 2.15 0.39 -14.83
N PRO A 525 3.04 0.98 -14.01
CA PRO A 525 2.63 2.12 -13.23
C PRO A 525 2.72 3.47 -13.96
N HIS A 526 1.77 4.35 -13.65
CA HIS A 526 2.00 5.79 -13.69
C HIS A 526 2.93 6.19 -12.54
N ARG A 527 3.95 6.99 -12.82
CA ARG A 527 4.86 7.55 -11.82
C ARG A 527 4.52 9.02 -11.56
N ILE A 528 3.93 9.30 -10.41
CA ILE A 528 3.42 10.63 -10.04
C ILE A 528 4.26 11.22 -8.89
N PRO A 529 4.59 12.52 -8.92
CA PRO A 529 5.21 13.20 -7.78
C PRO A 529 4.33 13.13 -6.52
N ARG A 530 4.93 12.90 -5.35
CA ARG A 530 4.22 12.86 -4.06
C ARG A 530 4.09 14.24 -3.41
N THR A 531 3.61 15.22 -4.17
CA THR A 531 3.44 16.59 -3.66
C THR A 531 2.28 16.73 -2.68
N PHE A 532 1.22 15.93 -2.85
CA PHE A 532 0.07 15.85 -1.95
C PHE A 532 -0.26 14.39 -1.65
N PRO A 533 -0.67 14.03 -0.42
CA PRO A 533 -1.28 12.73 -0.16
C PRO A 533 -2.60 12.64 -0.93
N ILE A 534 -2.71 11.68 -1.83
CA ILE A 534 -3.85 11.54 -2.73
C ILE A 534 -4.94 10.69 -2.07
N SER A 535 -4.56 9.74 -1.22
CA SER A 535 -5.51 9.06 -0.34
C SER A 535 -5.23 9.33 1.14
N PRO A 536 -6.24 9.22 2.02
CA PRO A 536 -6.05 9.26 3.47
C PRO A 536 -5.04 8.21 3.95
N LEU A 537 -5.01 7.03 3.32
CA LEU A 537 -4.14 5.92 3.70
C LEU A 537 -2.65 6.26 3.51
N ASP A 538 -2.33 7.21 2.63
CA ASP A 538 -0.96 7.66 2.35
C ASP A 538 -0.28 8.28 3.57
N ALA A 539 -1.09 8.77 4.52
CA ALA A 539 -0.65 9.37 5.76
C ALA A 539 -0.57 8.37 6.92
N ILE A 540 -0.98 7.12 6.72
CA ILE A 540 -0.81 6.07 7.73
C ILE A 540 0.68 5.92 8.01
N ARG A 541 1.00 5.95 9.31
CA ARG A 541 2.33 5.65 9.80
C ARG A 541 2.33 4.23 10.32
N ASN A 542 3.27 3.45 9.80
CA ASN A 542 3.35 2.02 10.06
C ASN A 542 3.40 1.71 11.57
N SER A 543 4.20 2.48 12.32
CA SER A 543 4.37 2.31 13.77
C SER A 543 3.25 2.83 14.66
N TRP A 544 2.21 3.46 14.12
CA TRP A 544 1.21 4.13 14.93
C TRP A 544 0.03 3.23 15.31
N GLY A 545 -0.17 2.08 14.65
CA GLY A 545 -1.30 1.19 14.96
C GLY A 545 -2.64 1.94 14.95
N PHE A 546 -3.50 1.68 15.93
CA PHE A 546 -4.77 2.40 16.13
C PHE A 546 -4.61 3.92 16.36
N ALA A 547 -3.42 4.41 16.73
CA ALA A 547 -3.18 5.85 16.84
C ALA A 547 -3.20 6.57 15.48
N ASN A 548 -3.17 5.83 14.37
CA ASN A 548 -3.49 6.36 13.05
C ASN A 548 -4.94 6.85 12.97
N ILE A 549 -5.90 6.29 13.72
CA ILE A 549 -7.32 6.68 13.64
C ILE A 549 -7.53 8.17 13.96
N PRO A 550 -7.11 8.70 15.13
CA PRO A 550 -7.24 10.12 15.41
C PRO A 550 -6.41 10.98 14.46
N ALA A 551 -5.26 10.50 13.99
CA ALA A 551 -4.43 11.22 13.03
C ALA A 551 -5.12 11.36 11.66
N LEU A 552 -5.67 10.27 11.12
CA LEU A 552 -6.45 10.25 9.89
C LEU A 552 -7.70 11.11 10.02
N ALA A 553 -8.39 11.04 11.15
CA ALA A 553 -9.51 11.93 11.43
C ALA A 553 -9.06 13.39 11.34
N LEU A 554 -8.02 13.80 12.07
CA LEU A 554 -7.52 15.18 12.05
C LEU A 554 -6.99 15.62 10.67
N LEU A 555 -6.27 14.76 9.96
CA LEU A 555 -5.72 15.04 8.62
C LEU A 555 -6.78 15.18 7.53
N ASN A 556 -7.97 14.62 7.76
CA ASN A 556 -9.11 14.74 6.86
C ASN A 556 -10.23 15.63 7.42
N LEU A 557 -10.01 16.26 8.58
CA LEU A 557 -10.93 17.22 9.19
C LEU A 557 -10.54 18.66 8.82
N PRO A 558 -11.42 19.42 8.19
CA PRO A 558 -11.17 20.83 7.94
C PRO A 558 -11.22 21.69 9.21
N PRO A 559 -10.45 22.80 9.28
CA PRO A 559 -9.51 23.30 8.26
C PRO A 559 -8.13 22.61 8.33
N LEU A 560 -7.95 21.60 9.19
CA LEU A 560 -6.65 20.96 9.41
C LEU A 560 -6.17 20.26 8.13
N ASP A 561 -7.07 19.64 7.36
CA ASP A 561 -6.74 19.05 6.06
C ASP A 561 -6.04 20.05 5.11
N LEU A 562 -6.51 21.29 5.04
CA LEU A 562 -5.92 22.36 4.25
C LEU A 562 -4.56 22.80 4.80
N VAL A 563 -4.46 22.94 6.12
CA VAL A 563 -3.19 23.26 6.81
C VAL A 563 -2.15 22.17 6.52
N PHE A 564 -2.51 20.90 6.66
CA PHE A 564 -1.61 19.77 6.47
C PHE A 564 -1.28 19.49 5.00
N LYS A 565 -2.16 19.79 4.06
CA LYS A 565 -1.92 19.54 2.63
C LYS A 565 -1.25 20.72 1.93
N LEU A 566 -1.62 21.97 2.24
CA LEU A 566 -1.09 23.14 1.54
C LEU A 566 0.17 23.73 2.16
N LEU A 567 0.28 23.84 3.50
CA LEU A 567 1.46 24.47 4.11
C LEU A 567 2.77 23.74 3.77
N PRO A 568 2.85 22.40 3.82
CA PRO A 568 4.09 21.73 3.45
C PRO A 568 4.28 21.65 1.93
N ALA A 569 3.24 21.75 1.10
CA ALA A 569 3.34 21.48 -0.33
C ALA A 569 4.43 22.27 -1.08
N PRO A 570 4.66 23.58 -0.86
CA PRO A 570 5.78 24.29 -1.48
C PRO A 570 7.14 23.72 -1.07
N LEU A 571 7.30 23.34 0.20
CA LEU A 571 8.53 22.73 0.70
C LEU A 571 8.72 21.32 0.13
N LEU A 572 7.65 20.53 0.05
CA LEU A 572 7.67 19.18 -0.51
C LEU A 572 7.94 19.19 -2.02
N ALA A 573 7.37 20.15 -2.76
CA ALA A 573 7.61 20.31 -4.19
C ALA A 573 9.06 20.74 -4.51
N LEU A 574 9.70 21.50 -3.62
CA LEU A 574 11.11 21.90 -3.74
C LEU A 574 12.08 20.81 -3.26
N ALA A 575 11.63 19.89 -2.42
CA ALA A 575 12.44 18.78 -1.93
C ALA A 575 12.60 17.71 -3.04
N HIS A 576 13.73 17.75 -3.75
CA HIS A 576 14.11 16.73 -4.75
C HIS A 576 14.29 15.30 -4.17
N THR A 577 14.12 15.13 -2.86
CA THR A 577 14.34 13.87 -2.14
C THR A 577 13.10 13.01 -1.98
N GLN A 578 11.90 13.48 -2.37
CA GLN A 578 10.68 12.70 -2.16
C GLN A 578 10.58 11.48 -3.09
N SER A 579 10.25 10.34 -2.50
CA SER A 579 9.92 9.11 -3.20
C SER A 579 8.61 9.29 -3.99
N PRO A 580 8.57 8.92 -5.29
CA PRO A 580 7.38 9.05 -6.13
C PRO A 580 6.27 8.08 -5.70
N MET A 581 5.05 8.30 -6.19
CA MET A 581 3.95 7.34 -6.11
C MET A 581 3.82 6.57 -7.42
N TYR A 582 3.52 5.27 -7.33
CA TYR A 582 3.24 4.40 -8.45
C TYR A 582 1.78 3.94 -8.37
N TYR A 583 1.00 4.23 -9.42
CA TYR A 583 -0.39 3.78 -9.58
C TYR A 583 -0.46 2.80 -10.74
N PRO A 584 -1.18 1.67 -10.63
CA PRO A 584 -1.37 0.79 -11.78
C PRO A 584 -2.09 1.56 -12.90
N LYS A 585 -1.84 1.17 -14.15
CA LYS A 585 -2.31 1.85 -15.36
C LYS A 585 -3.82 2.16 -15.36
N ASP A 586 -4.62 1.28 -14.77
CA ASP A 586 -6.08 1.37 -14.81
C ASP A 586 -6.69 2.11 -13.60
N ALA A 587 -5.87 2.52 -12.62
CA ALA A 587 -6.33 3.24 -11.42
C ALA A 587 -5.63 4.58 -11.14
N PRO A 588 -5.14 5.37 -12.14
CA PRO A 588 -4.64 6.70 -11.83
C PRO A 588 -5.77 7.56 -11.24
N PRO A 589 -5.47 8.44 -10.26
CA PRO A 589 -6.46 9.36 -9.74
C PRO A 589 -6.92 10.28 -10.88
N ARG A 590 -8.24 10.31 -11.16
CA ARG A 590 -8.83 11.18 -12.20
C ARG A 590 -8.67 12.67 -11.88
N ARG A 591 -8.69 12.99 -10.59
CA ARG A 591 -8.55 14.33 -10.02
C ARG A 591 -7.85 14.22 -8.69
N VAL A 592 -6.98 15.16 -8.39
CA VAL A 592 -6.21 15.23 -7.14
C VAL A 592 -6.60 16.48 -6.37
N VAL A 593 -6.69 17.62 -7.06
CA VAL A 593 -7.05 18.90 -6.46
C VAL A 593 -8.02 19.67 -7.35
N GLY A 594 -8.97 20.38 -6.75
CA GLY A 594 -9.94 21.22 -7.43
C GLY A 594 -10.01 22.62 -6.84
N LEU A 595 -10.07 23.64 -7.70
CA LEU A 595 -10.35 25.02 -7.33
C LEU A 595 -11.70 25.44 -7.89
N GLY A 596 -12.58 25.91 -7.02
CA GLY A 596 -13.92 26.35 -7.36
C GLY A 596 -14.13 27.84 -7.12
N ILE A 597 -14.83 28.48 -8.04
CA ILE A 597 -15.35 29.84 -7.86
C ILE A 597 -16.83 29.87 -8.27
N GLY A 598 -17.63 30.57 -7.50
CA GLY A 598 -19.07 30.58 -7.72
C GLY A 598 -19.81 31.66 -6.96
N VAL A 599 -21.13 31.49 -6.93
CA VAL A 599 -22.06 32.33 -6.17
C VAL A 599 -22.80 31.49 -5.14
N THR A 600 -23.02 32.07 -3.96
CA THR A 600 -23.82 31.51 -2.87
C THR A 600 -24.92 32.49 -2.51
N THR A 601 -26.15 31.99 -2.36
CA THR A 601 -27.26 32.74 -1.77
C THR A 601 -27.60 32.10 -0.43
N GLN A 602 -27.53 32.89 0.64
CA GLN A 602 -27.86 32.42 1.99
C GLN A 602 -29.23 32.94 2.41
N PHE A 603 -29.99 32.10 3.10
CA PHE A 603 -31.35 32.44 3.53
C PHE A 603 -31.36 32.73 5.02
N LEU A 604 -31.33 34.01 5.39
CA LEU A 604 -31.28 34.43 6.79
C LEU A 604 -32.69 34.44 7.39
N SER A 605 -32.83 33.95 8.61
CA SER A 605 -34.09 33.96 9.35
C SER A 605 -34.39 35.36 9.88
N ASP A 606 -35.59 35.87 9.59
CA ASP A 606 -36.05 37.18 10.00
C ASP A 606 -36.09 37.38 11.53
N ASN A 607 -36.20 36.28 12.30
CA ASN A 607 -36.39 36.33 13.75
C ASN A 607 -35.09 36.16 14.55
N ASP A 608 -34.07 35.55 13.96
CA ASP A 608 -32.88 35.15 14.70
C ASP A 608 -31.77 36.21 14.64
N TRP A 609 -31.46 36.73 13.45
CA TRP A 609 -30.32 37.63 13.25
C TRP A 609 -30.48 39.02 13.90
N PRO A 610 -31.69 39.60 14.00
CA PRO A 610 -31.90 40.85 14.74
C PRO A 610 -31.57 40.75 16.24
N GLN A 611 -31.48 39.55 16.83
CA GLN A 611 -31.01 39.39 18.20
C GLN A 611 -29.57 39.90 18.40
N LEU A 612 -28.79 40.00 17.33
CA LEU A 612 -27.41 40.51 17.39
C LEU A 612 -27.30 41.96 17.84
N PHE A 613 -28.35 42.80 17.68
CA PHE A 613 -28.32 44.17 18.20
C PHE A 613 -28.11 44.20 19.72
N PHE A 614 -28.56 43.16 20.42
CA PHE A 614 -28.52 43.05 21.88
C PHE A 614 -27.24 42.36 22.42
N ASN A 615 -26.40 41.76 21.55
CA ASN A 615 -25.09 41.16 21.91
C ASN A 615 -23.93 42.17 21.96
N THR A 616 -24.23 43.46 21.78
CA THR A 616 -23.19 44.45 21.46
C THR A 616 -22.70 45.17 22.72
N PRO A 617 -21.43 45.58 22.82
CA PRO A 617 -20.94 46.55 23.80
C PRO A 617 -21.69 47.89 23.74
N GLN A 618 -22.43 48.10 22.65
CA GLN A 618 -23.31 49.24 22.43
C GLN A 618 -24.65 49.09 23.13
N GLN A 619 -24.90 47.96 23.81
CA GLN A 619 -26.14 47.68 24.52
C GLN A 619 -26.51 48.79 25.51
N SER A 620 -25.54 49.39 26.20
CA SER A 620 -25.80 50.52 27.10
C SER A 620 -26.28 51.77 26.36
N GLU A 621 -25.69 52.09 25.21
CA GLU A 621 -26.09 53.20 24.34
C GLU A 621 -27.46 52.91 23.69
N LEU A 622 -27.66 51.68 23.21
CA LEU A 622 -28.92 51.17 22.66
C LEU A 622 -30.04 51.28 23.69
N PHE A 623 -29.83 50.78 24.91
CA PHE A 623 -30.80 50.85 26.00
C PHE A 623 -31.06 52.29 26.43
N SER A 624 -30.04 53.14 26.46
CA SER A 624 -30.25 54.57 26.73
C SER A 624 -31.12 55.23 25.67
N ARG A 625 -30.93 54.90 24.38
CA ARG A 625 -31.72 55.46 23.28
C ARG A 625 -33.14 54.90 23.21
N LEU A 626 -33.34 53.68 23.69
CA LEU A 626 -34.65 53.04 23.83
C LEU A 626 -35.35 53.38 25.16
N GLY A 627 -34.73 54.15 26.06
CA GLY A 627 -35.32 54.48 27.37
C GLY A 627 -35.34 53.35 28.40
N LEU A 628 -34.49 52.33 28.24
CA LEU A 628 -34.43 51.07 29.02
C LEU A 628 -33.30 51.03 30.07
N GLY A 629 -32.69 52.17 30.40
CA GLY A 629 -31.59 52.29 31.36
C GLY A 629 -32.03 52.26 32.85
N PRO A 630 -31.07 52.31 33.80
CA PRO A 630 -31.34 52.36 35.24
C PRO A 630 -32.02 53.69 35.61
N GLY A 631 -33.35 53.73 35.50
CA GLY A 631 -34.18 54.92 35.64
C GLY A 631 -35.41 54.95 34.71
N GLY A 632 -35.51 54.03 33.74
CA GLY A 632 -36.68 53.84 32.88
C GLY A 632 -37.78 52.99 33.54
N PRO A 633 -39.03 53.02 33.02
CA PRO A 633 -40.09 52.09 33.46
C PRO A 633 -39.64 50.63 33.24
N ASN A 634 -40.17 49.68 34.02
CA ASN A 634 -40.05 48.24 33.74
C ASN A 634 -40.74 47.95 32.41
N ALA A 635 -40.02 48.16 31.31
CA ALA A 635 -40.56 48.08 29.97
C ALA A 635 -40.17 46.75 29.33
N THR A 636 -41.16 46.06 28.76
CA THR A 636 -40.91 44.88 27.93
C THR A 636 -40.80 45.31 26.47
N VAL A 637 -39.86 44.70 25.75
CA VAL A 637 -39.59 45.00 24.34
C VAL A 637 -40.19 43.89 23.49
N GLU A 638 -41.16 44.24 22.65
CA GLU A 638 -41.78 43.32 21.72
C GLU A 638 -41.31 43.66 20.30
N ALA A 639 -40.71 42.71 19.58
CA ALA A 639 -40.39 42.89 18.17
C ALA A 639 -41.65 42.62 17.34
N VAL A 640 -42.18 43.65 16.69
CA VAL A 640 -43.44 43.57 15.91
C VAL A 640 -43.17 43.17 14.46
N ASN A 641 -42.03 43.60 13.93
CA ASN A 641 -41.57 43.22 12.60
C ASN A 641 -40.06 43.07 12.64
N SER A 642 -39.53 42.02 12.05
CA SER A 642 -38.10 41.76 11.99
C SER A 642 -37.74 41.23 10.62
N PHE A 643 -36.55 41.56 10.12
CA PHE A 643 -36.12 41.12 8.80
C PHE A 643 -34.62 40.89 8.72
N ALA A 644 -34.24 40.00 7.82
CA ALA A 644 -32.87 39.82 7.39
C ALA A 644 -32.83 39.56 5.87
N ASP A 645 -32.14 40.41 5.12
CA ASP A 645 -31.99 40.21 3.67
C ASP A 645 -31.25 38.89 3.37
N ASN A 646 -31.55 38.27 2.23
CA ASN A 646 -30.84 37.08 1.74
C ASN A 646 -29.61 37.50 0.93
N PRO A 647 -28.37 37.41 1.47
CA PRO A 647 -27.20 37.87 0.75
C PRO A 647 -26.85 36.89 -0.37
N THR A 648 -26.55 37.43 -1.55
CA THR A 648 -25.85 36.71 -2.62
C THR A 648 -24.42 37.18 -2.69
N SER A 649 -23.46 36.26 -2.72
CA SER A 649 -22.04 36.59 -2.55
C SER A 649 -21.13 35.57 -3.23
N PRO A 650 -19.85 35.92 -3.49
CA PRO A 650 -18.91 34.97 -4.05
C PRO A 650 -18.60 33.84 -3.06
N VAL A 651 -18.43 32.63 -3.60
CA VAL A 651 -17.94 31.46 -2.87
C VAL A 651 -16.70 30.91 -3.54
N PHE A 652 -15.71 30.54 -2.74
CA PHE A 652 -14.47 29.93 -3.19
C PHE A 652 -14.36 28.53 -2.58
N GLN A 653 -13.93 27.56 -3.38
CA GLN A 653 -13.77 26.18 -2.95
C GLN A 653 -12.38 25.65 -3.27
N LEU A 654 -11.80 24.91 -2.34
CA LEU A 654 -10.64 24.05 -2.57
C LEU A 654 -11.06 22.63 -2.22
N VAL A 655 -10.90 21.71 -3.16
CA VAL A 655 -11.32 20.32 -3.02
C VAL A 655 -10.10 19.42 -3.15
N PHE A 656 -9.92 18.51 -2.20
CA PHE A 656 -8.97 17.42 -2.30
C PHE A 656 -9.74 16.13 -2.57
N TYR A 657 -9.50 15.53 -3.73
CA TYR A 657 -10.14 14.27 -4.12
C TYR A 657 -9.35 13.12 -3.48
N LEU A 658 -10.02 12.40 -2.58
CA LEU A 658 -9.42 11.34 -1.77
C LEU A 658 -9.56 9.97 -2.43
N SER A 659 -10.64 9.79 -3.21
CA SER A 659 -10.93 8.64 -4.06
C SER A 659 -11.98 9.05 -5.10
N ASP A 660 -12.47 8.09 -5.89
CA ASP A 660 -13.59 8.31 -6.83
C ASP A 660 -14.89 8.74 -6.14
N HIS A 661 -15.05 8.41 -4.86
CA HIS A 661 -16.27 8.68 -4.09
C HIS A 661 -16.08 9.73 -3.00
N PHE A 662 -14.90 9.83 -2.40
CA PHE A 662 -14.66 10.71 -1.27
C PHE A 662 -13.86 11.94 -1.66
N SER A 663 -14.27 13.10 -1.14
CA SER A 663 -13.50 14.34 -1.24
C SER A 663 -13.59 15.16 0.04
N ALA A 664 -12.52 15.89 0.34
CA ALA A 664 -12.50 16.90 1.39
C ALA A 664 -12.68 18.27 0.73
N GLU A 665 -13.78 18.96 1.01
CA GLU A 665 -14.09 20.28 0.48
C GLU A 665 -13.82 21.36 1.53
N ASN A 666 -13.09 22.40 1.16
CA ASN A 666 -12.91 23.62 1.92
C ASN A 666 -13.63 24.75 1.20
N THR A 667 -14.62 25.36 1.83
CA THR A 667 -15.43 26.44 1.27
C THR A 667 -15.20 27.71 2.07
N PHE A 668 -14.82 28.80 1.40
CA PHE A 668 -14.76 30.13 1.98
C PHE A 668 -15.80 31.02 1.33
N ARG A 669 -16.52 31.79 2.15
CA ARG A 669 -17.47 32.79 1.67
C ARG A 669 -17.55 33.98 2.60
N TYR A 670 -17.93 35.08 2.01
CA TYR A 670 -18.30 36.32 2.68
C TYR A 670 -19.77 36.59 2.36
N ALA A 671 -20.51 37.20 3.28
CA ALA A 671 -21.88 37.63 3.06
C ALA A 671 -22.15 38.94 3.78
N GLY A 672 -22.85 39.85 3.09
CA GLY A 672 -23.30 41.12 3.65
C GLY A 672 -24.80 41.28 3.46
N ALA A 673 -25.56 41.42 4.54
CA ALA A 673 -27.02 41.57 4.49
C ALA A 673 -27.48 42.72 5.39
N ASN A 674 -28.60 43.36 5.05
CA ASN A 674 -29.26 44.26 5.98
C ASN A 674 -30.09 43.45 6.97
N VAL A 675 -30.09 43.90 8.22
CA VAL A 675 -30.90 43.31 9.29
C VAL A 675 -31.59 44.42 10.04
N GLY A 676 -32.80 44.15 10.52
CA GLY A 676 -33.57 45.14 11.26
C GLY A 676 -34.68 44.54 12.09
N ALA A 677 -35.14 45.34 13.06
CA ALA A 677 -36.31 45.05 13.87
C ALA A 677 -37.05 46.34 14.21
N ASP A 678 -38.36 46.31 14.11
CA ASP A 678 -39.28 47.33 14.59
C ASP A 678 -39.78 46.87 15.96
N LEU A 679 -39.43 47.63 16.98
CA LEU A 679 -39.71 47.35 18.37
C LEU A 679 -40.88 48.18 18.86
N VAL A 680 -41.71 47.60 19.74
CA VAL A 680 -42.69 48.31 20.54
C VAL A 680 -42.34 48.15 22.01
N LEU A 681 -42.23 49.28 22.72
CA LEU A 681 -41.89 49.33 24.13
C LEU A 681 -43.19 49.38 24.95
N ARG A 682 -43.45 48.37 25.78
CA ARG A 682 -44.62 48.36 26.68
C ARG A 682 -44.21 48.80 28.07
N PRO A 683 -45.03 49.59 28.80
CA PRO A 683 -46.41 49.96 28.48
C PRO A 683 -46.57 51.26 27.67
N THR A 684 -45.48 51.95 27.28
CA THR A 684 -45.57 53.27 26.63
C THR A 684 -46.13 53.23 25.21
N ASN A 685 -46.10 52.07 24.55
CA ASN A 685 -46.43 51.85 23.14
C ASN A 685 -45.57 52.71 22.18
N ASP A 686 -44.40 53.15 22.62
CA ASP A 686 -43.45 53.82 21.75
C ASP A 686 -42.85 52.83 20.76
N SER A 687 -42.71 53.23 19.50
CA SER A 687 -42.03 52.45 18.48
C SER A 687 -40.58 52.88 18.30
N ALA A 688 -39.70 51.91 18.09
CA ALA A 688 -38.31 52.15 17.76
C ALA A 688 -37.86 51.28 16.58
N GLU A 689 -37.13 51.89 15.66
CA GLU A 689 -36.58 51.25 14.48
C GLU A 689 -35.10 50.92 14.71
N LEU A 690 -34.76 49.64 14.68
CA LEU A 690 -33.39 49.16 14.65
C LEU A 690 -33.01 48.73 13.24
N ARG A 691 -31.91 49.27 12.73
CA ARG A 691 -31.33 48.89 11.43
C ARG A 691 -29.83 48.73 11.56
N GLY A 692 -29.27 47.84 10.74
CA GLY A 692 -27.83 47.65 10.64
C GLY A 692 -27.49 46.69 9.50
N ARG A 693 -26.19 46.53 9.24
CA ARG A 693 -25.67 45.63 8.22
C ARG A 693 -24.83 44.54 8.88
N ILE A 694 -25.18 43.28 8.64
CA ILE A 694 -24.33 42.17 9.06
C ILE A 694 -23.23 41.93 8.03
N HIS A 695 -21.99 41.86 8.51
CA HIS A 695 -20.85 41.35 7.75
C HIS A 695 -20.47 40.01 8.33
N MET A 696 -20.53 38.97 7.49
CA MET A 696 -20.27 37.60 7.91
C MET A 696 -19.24 36.96 7.00
N TYR A 697 -18.27 36.33 7.63
CA TYR A 697 -17.31 35.47 6.97
C TYR A 697 -17.49 34.06 7.49
N GLU A 698 -17.31 33.11 6.59
CA GLU A 698 -17.43 31.71 6.93
C GLU A 698 -16.39 30.89 6.18
N TRP A 699 -15.69 30.07 6.94
CA TRP A 699 -14.88 28.98 6.42
C TRP A 699 -15.51 27.68 6.87
N GLN A 700 -15.96 26.87 5.90
CA GLN A 700 -16.43 25.53 6.13
C GLN A 700 -15.45 24.53 5.57
N GLY A 701 -15.36 23.37 6.20
CA GLY A 701 -15.01 22.22 5.41
C GLY A 701 -15.76 20.96 5.79
N SER A 702 -15.86 20.11 4.77
CA SER A 702 -16.73 18.96 4.74
C SER A 702 -16.07 17.77 4.08
N ILE A 703 -16.53 16.60 4.50
CA ILE A 703 -16.35 15.37 3.74
C ILE A 703 -17.57 15.22 2.85
N ARG A 704 -17.31 15.01 1.56
CA ARG A 704 -18.31 14.73 0.54
C ARG A 704 -18.20 13.28 0.10
N TYR A 705 -19.36 12.63 -0.03
CA TYR A 705 -19.53 11.31 -0.63
C TYR A 705 -20.35 11.44 -1.92
N SER A 706 -19.74 11.13 -3.06
CA SER A 706 -20.38 11.03 -4.37
C SER A 706 -20.93 9.63 -4.59
N PHE A 707 -22.20 9.52 -4.93
CA PHE A 707 -22.86 8.22 -5.09
C PHE A 707 -22.44 7.50 -6.37
N LEU A 708 -22.15 8.26 -7.44
CA LEU A 708 -21.78 7.71 -8.75
C LEU A 708 -20.38 8.20 -9.14
N PRO A 709 -19.49 7.28 -9.57
CA PRO A 709 -18.23 7.64 -10.20
C PRO A 709 -18.50 7.94 -11.69
N GLY A 710 -18.07 9.10 -12.18
CA GLY A 710 -18.25 9.48 -13.58
C GLY A 710 -18.58 10.95 -13.79
N ARG A 711 -19.14 11.29 -14.96
CA ARG A 711 -19.43 12.69 -15.35
C ARG A 711 -20.54 13.34 -14.54
N PHE A 712 -21.56 12.59 -14.15
CA PHE A 712 -22.65 13.08 -13.30
C PHE A 712 -22.49 12.52 -11.90
N GLN A 713 -22.27 13.40 -10.93
CA GLN A 713 -21.93 13.03 -9.57
C GLN A 713 -22.94 13.66 -8.60
N PRO A 714 -24.06 12.98 -8.30
CA PRO A 714 -24.87 13.34 -7.15
C PRO A 714 -24.07 13.03 -5.88
N TYR A 715 -24.18 13.87 -4.87
CA TYR A 715 -23.43 13.71 -3.63
C TYR A 715 -24.16 14.24 -2.41
N VAL A 716 -23.73 13.75 -1.25
CA VAL A 716 -24.03 14.32 0.06
C VAL A 716 -22.75 14.79 0.71
N LYS A 717 -22.85 15.77 1.60
CA LYS A 717 -21.72 16.25 2.39
C LYS A 717 -22.10 16.58 3.82
N LEU A 718 -21.12 16.45 4.69
CA LEU A 718 -21.22 16.77 6.11
C LEU A 718 -19.94 17.43 6.57
N GLY A 719 -20.05 18.44 7.43
CA GLY A 719 -18.86 19.12 7.93
C GLY A 719 -19.09 20.09 9.07
N TYR A 720 -18.00 20.78 9.38
CA TYR A 720 -17.95 21.81 10.40
C TYR A 720 -17.41 23.10 9.77
N GLY A 721 -17.62 24.23 10.44
CA GLY A 721 -17.14 25.51 9.98
C GLY A 721 -16.91 26.50 11.10
N LEU A 722 -16.17 27.53 10.76
CA LEU A 722 -15.94 28.72 11.56
C LEU A 722 -16.67 29.88 10.89
N SER A 723 -17.73 30.35 11.54
CA SER A 723 -18.47 31.55 11.19
C SER A 723 -18.10 32.66 12.15
N TRP A 724 -17.75 33.84 11.62
CA TRP A 724 -17.56 35.05 12.42
C TRP A 724 -18.26 36.22 11.73
N TYR A 725 -18.89 37.05 12.54
CA TYR A 725 -19.72 38.14 12.04
C TYR A 725 -19.72 39.32 12.99
N ARG A 726 -20.12 40.48 12.46
CA ARG A 726 -20.36 41.70 13.21
C ARG A 726 -21.50 42.48 12.57
N LEU A 727 -22.13 43.34 13.37
CA LEU A 727 -23.01 44.39 12.86
C LEU A 727 -22.20 45.67 12.62
N GLU A 728 -22.47 46.33 11.50
CA GLU A 728 -21.96 47.66 11.18
C GLU A 728 -23.14 48.58 10.84
N ASP A 729 -22.87 49.88 10.81
CA ASP A 729 -23.84 50.92 10.45
C ASP A 729 -25.16 50.83 11.25
N VAL A 730 -25.05 50.52 12.54
CA VAL A 730 -26.20 50.35 13.42
C VAL A 730 -26.84 51.70 13.73
N THR A 731 -28.14 51.84 13.44
CA THR A 731 -28.94 53.04 13.71
C THR A 731 -30.16 52.72 14.56
N VAL A 732 -30.52 53.64 15.44
CA VAL A 732 -31.79 53.67 16.19
C VAL A 732 -32.59 54.87 15.71
N ASN A 733 -33.79 54.66 15.16
CA ASN A 733 -34.62 55.72 14.57
C ASN A 733 -33.83 56.59 13.57
N GLY A 734 -33.01 55.96 12.73
CA GLY A 734 -32.15 56.62 11.74
C GLY A 734 -30.91 57.33 12.31
N THR A 735 -30.70 57.35 13.64
CA THR A 735 -29.52 57.95 14.24
C THR A 735 -28.44 56.90 14.51
N PRO A 736 -27.20 57.05 13.98
CA PRO A 736 -26.14 56.07 14.15
C PRO A 736 -25.66 55.99 15.61
N LEU A 737 -25.26 54.80 16.05
CA LEU A 737 -24.58 54.59 17.33
C LEU A 737 -23.14 55.11 17.27
N SER A 738 -22.60 55.53 18.42
CA SER A 738 -21.28 56.17 18.51
C SER A 738 -20.09 55.21 18.40
N SER A 739 -20.33 53.92 18.60
CA SER A 739 -19.32 52.86 18.65
C SER A 739 -19.50 51.85 17.50
N SER A 740 -18.53 50.96 17.30
CA SER A 740 -18.66 49.83 16.35
C SER A 740 -18.93 48.53 17.11
N ALA A 741 -19.78 47.64 16.58
CA ALA A 741 -19.96 46.32 17.18
C ALA A 741 -18.67 45.47 17.06
N PRO A 742 -18.32 44.68 18.08
CA PRO A 742 -17.17 43.80 18.04
C PRO A 742 -17.47 42.60 17.14
N TRP A 743 -16.41 41.95 16.70
CA TRP A 743 -16.53 40.67 16.02
C TRP A 743 -16.92 39.57 17.01
N ILE A 744 -17.99 38.87 16.69
CA ILE A 744 -18.35 37.64 17.35
C ILE A 744 -17.52 36.52 16.73
N ARG A 745 -16.79 35.77 17.57
CA ARG A 745 -15.98 34.60 17.16
C ARG A 745 -14.86 34.90 16.15
N LYS A 746 -14.32 36.13 16.13
CA LYS A 746 -13.16 36.46 15.27
C LYS A 746 -12.02 35.47 15.50
N PRO A 747 -11.47 34.84 14.44
CA PRO A 747 -10.32 33.96 14.57
C PRO A 747 -9.17 34.66 15.33
N SER A 748 -8.74 34.08 16.45
CA SER A 748 -7.65 34.58 17.28
C SER A 748 -7.00 33.44 18.07
N LEU A 749 -5.67 33.45 18.18
CA LEU A 749 -4.93 32.50 19.05
C LEU A 749 -5.23 32.74 20.53
N VAL A 750 -5.60 33.96 20.90
CA VAL A 750 -5.98 34.35 22.25
C VAL A 750 -7.30 35.12 22.16
N PRO A 751 -8.44 34.52 22.57
CA PRO A 751 -8.58 33.20 23.18
C PRO A 751 -8.71 32.06 22.13
N PHE A 752 -7.98 30.95 22.30
CA PHE A 752 -7.89 29.82 21.35
C PHE A 752 -9.24 29.23 20.93
N HIS A 753 -10.25 29.28 21.80
CA HIS A 753 -11.58 28.74 21.48
C HIS A 753 -12.23 29.42 20.26
N ASN A 754 -11.77 30.60 19.83
CA ASN A 754 -12.22 31.28 18.60
C ASN A 754 -11.65 30.67 17.31
N LEU A 755 -10.67 29.77 17.40
CA LEU A 755 -10.19 28.98 16.25
C LEU A 755 -10.93 27.65 16.12
N LEU A 756 -11.71 27.25 17.14
CA LEU A 756 -12.50 26.02 17.09
C LEU A 756 -13.78 26.21 16.25
N PRO A 757 -14.23 25.18 15.52
CA PRO A 757 -15.48 25.26 14.76
C PRO A 757 -16.67 25.62 15.65
N ASN A 758 -17.56 26.48 15.14
CA ASN A 758 -18.82 26.86 15.79
C ASN A 758 -20.06 26.60 14.93
N THR A 759 -19.87 26.14 13.70
CA THR A 759 -20.92 25.83 12.74
C THR A 759 -20.86 24.35 12.39
N TRP A 760 -21.99 23.68 12.38
CA TRP A 760 -22.17 22.37 11.76
C TRP A 760 -22.92 22.54 10.46
N HIS A 761 -22.68 21.69 9.46
CA HIS A 761 -23.47 21.74 8.24
C HIS A 761 -23.59 20.37 7.58
N TYR A 762 -24.69 20.18 6.87
CA TYR A 762 -24.91 19.06 5.98
C TYR A 762 -25.54 19.57 4.69
N GLY A 763 -25.36 18.84 3.60
CA GLY A 763 -25.87 19.28 2.30
C GLY A 763 -25.88 18.16 1.28
N ALA A 764 -26.48 18.46 0.15
CA ALA A 764 -26.50 17.60 -1.02
C ALA A 764 -26.35 18.44 -2.27
N GLY A 765 -25.80 17.85 -3.32
CA GLY A 765 -25.57 18.54 -4.57
C GLY A 765 -25.36 17.61 -5.74
N ILE A 766 -25.18 18.22 -6.89
CA ILE A 766 -24.82 17.56 -8.13
C ILE A 766 -23.61 18.27 -8.73
N GLU A 767 -22.67 17.50 -9.23
CA GLU A 767 -21.55 17.99 -10.03
C GLU A 767 -21.57 17.32 -11.41
N PHE A 768 -21.37 18.12 -12.46
CA PHE A 768 -21.31 17.65 -13.84
C PHE A 768 -19.94 17.99 -14.45
N LEU A 769 -19.14 16.98 -14.79
CA LEU A 769 -17.85 17.15 -15.47
C LEU A 769 -18.09 17.49 -16.94
N VAL A 770 -17.76 18.73 -17.30
CA VAL A 770 -17.86 19.27 -18.66
C VAL A 770 -16.63 18.86 -19.48
N ILE A 771 -15.45 19.00 -18.87
CA ILE A 771 -14.17 18.57 -19.43
C ILE A 771 -13.62 17.48 -18.51
N ASP A 772 -13.43 16.30 -19.07
CA ASP A 772 -12.88 15.14 -18.37
C ASP A 772 -11.66 14.69 -19.16
N ASN A 773 -10.47 15.01 -18.65
CA ASN A 773 -9.22 14.54 -19.22
C ASN A 773 -8.68 13.41 -18.33
N PRO A 774 -8.78 12.15 -18.75
CA PRO A 774 -8.42 11.00 -17.93
C PRO A 774 -6.89 10.83 -17.76
N GLN A 775 -6.07 11.68 -18.39
CA GLN A 775 -4.63 11.61 -18.20
C GLN A 775 -4.23 12.03 -16.77
N PRO A 776 -3.27 11.34 -16.13
CA PRO A 776 -2.75 11.76 -14.83
C PRO A 776 -2.14 13.16 -14.93
N LEU A 777 -2.59 14.10 -14.10
CA LEU A 777 -2.28 15.54 -14.16
C LEU A 777 -2.95 16.31 -15.32
N GLY A 778 -4.04 15.77 -15.86
CA GLY A 778 -4.87 16.44 -16.87
C GLY A 778 -5.73 17.55 -16.27
N PHE A 779 -6.02 18.58 -17.07
CA PHE A 779 -6.95 19.64 -16.67
C PHE A 779 -8.40 19.19 -16.89
N GLY A 780 -9.22 19.30 -15.85
CA GLY A 780 -10.66 19.06 -15.88
C GLY A 780 -11.45 20.31 -15.51
N ALA A 781 -12.71 20.35 -15.92
CA ALA A 781 -13.65 21.41 -15.56
C ALA A 781 -15.05 20.83 -15.30
N SER A 782 -15.71 21.28 -14.24
CA SER A 782 -17.05 20.84 -13.88
C SER A 782 -17.93 21.97 -13.35
N ILE A 783 -19.24 21.79 -13.45
CA ILE A 783 -20.23 22.72 -12.89
C ILE A 783 -20.92 22.01 -11.73
N LYS A 784 -21.01 22.69 -10.59
CA LYS A 784 -21.54 22.15 -9.34
C LYS A 784 -22.69 23.02 -8.84
N ALA A 785 -23.78 22.39 -8.42
CA ALA A 785 -24.90 23.03 -7.75
C ALA A 785 -25.20 22.29 -6.44
N GLU A 786 -25.34 22.99 -5.34
CA GLU A 786 -25.56 22.38 -4.03
C GLU A 786 -26.46 23.18 -3.11
N PHE A 787 -27.16 22.46 -2.25
CA PHE A 787 -27.90 22.96 -1.11
C PHE A 787 -27.17 22.57 0.17
N VAL A 788 -27.00 23.52 1.10
CA VAL A 788 -26.33 23.32 2.38
C VAL A 788 -27.18 23.89 3.49
N MET A 789 -27.41 23.11 4.53
CA MET A 789 -28.05 23.52 5.78
C MET A 789 -27.00 23.68 6.87
N GLN A 790 -27.01 24.81 7.56
CA GLN A 790 -25.98 25.20 8.52
C GLN A 790 -26.59 25.45 9.89
N HIS A 791 -25.95 24.96 10.94
CA HIS A 791 -26.39 25.09 12.32
C HIS A 791 -25.28 25.71 13.18
N HIS A 792 -25.53 26.85 13.82
CA HIS A 792 -24.57 27.47 14.72
C HIS A 792 -25.23 28.29 15.81
N SER A 793 -24.49 28.61 16.87
CA SER A 793 -24.94 29.53 17.92
C SER A 793 -24.54 30.96 17.57
N LEU A 794 -25.45 31.91 17.80
CA LEU A 794 -25.16 33.34 17.67
C LEU A 794 -24.08 33.87 18.63
N GLY A 795 -23.68 33.08 19.61
CA GLY A 795 -22.72 33.50 20.63
C GLY A 795 -23.31 34.43 21.70
N LEU A 796 -24.65 34.50 21.79
CA LEU A 796 -25.40 35.20 22.83
C LEU A 796 -25.42 34.39 24.14
N SER A 797 -25.32 35.06 25.28
CA SER A 797 -25.59 34.52 26.61
C SER A 797 -27.10 34.32 26.85
N THR A 798 -27.45 33.53 27.86
CA THR A 798 -28.85 33.29 28.24
C THR A 798 -29.58 34.58 28.66
N GLN A 799 -28.86 35.54 29.25
CA GLN A 799 -29.42 36.84 29.65
C GLN A 799 -29.70 37.74 28.43
N GLU A 800 -28.81 37.74 27.45
CA GLU A 800 -28.99 38.54 26.22
C GLU A 800 -30.15 38.02 25.34
N ARG A 801 -30.42 36.72 25.39
CA ARG A 801 -31.55 36.11 24.66
C ARG A 801 -32.90 36.35 25.32
N ALA A 802 -32.94 36.43 26.65
CA ALA A 802 -34.18 36.62 27.40
C ALA A 802 -34.82 38.01 27.21
N PHE A 803 -34.12 38.94 26.54
CA PHE A 803 -34.56 40.32 26.36
C PHE A 803 -35.60 40.50 25.25
N LEU A 804 -35.65 39.57 24.29
CA LEU A 804 -36.74 39.44 23.33
C LEU A 804 -37.56 38.23 23.78
N GLU A 805 -38.88 38.36 23.96
CA GLU A 805 -39.79 37.23 24.22
C GLU A 805 -39.90 36.33 22.98
N ASN A 806 -38.80 35.65 22.63
CA ASN A 806 -38.72 34.81 21.45
C ASN A 806 -38.35 33.39 21.86
N GLU A 807 -39.19 32.41 21.53
CA GLU A 807 -39.07 31.00 21.93
C GLU A 807 -37.92 30.23 21.23
N GLY A 808 -37.00 30.93 20.57
CA GLY A 808 -35.91 30.34 19.79
C GLY A 808 -34.86 29.62 20.64
N GLY A 809 -34.48 28.41 20.23
CA GLY A 809 -33.41 27.64 20.85
C GLY A 809 -32.01 28.27 20.67
N PRO A 810 -30.96 27.73 21.33
CA PRO A 810 -29.60 28.30 21.29
C PRO A 810 -28.91 28.35 19.92
N PHE A 811 -29.53 27.79 18.88
CA PHE A 811 -28.93 27.48 17.60
C PHE A 811 -29.83 27.95 16.47
N ILE A 812 -29.23 28.60 15.47
CA ILE A 812 -29.88 29.00 14.23
C ILE A 812 -29.63 27.95 13.18
N ALA A 813 -30.65 27.65 12.39
CA ALA A 813 -30.53 26.90 11.16
C ALA A 813 -30.61 27.83 9.94
N ARG A 814 -29.68 27.71 8.99
CA ARG A 814 -29.60 28.54 7.79
C ARG A 814 -29.39 27.70 6.54
N PRO A 815 -30.31 27.75 5.56
CA PRO A 815 -30.08 27.18 4.25
C PRO A 815 -29.21 28.10 3.38
N ALA A 816 -28.46 27.50 2.46
CA ALA A 816 -27.72 28.17 1.40
C ALA A 816 -27.76 27.35 0.12
N VAL A 817 -27.80 28.03 -1.02
CA VAL A 817 -27.66 27.43 -2.35
C VAL A 817 -26.40 27.97 -3.01
N ASN A 818 -25.55 27.07 -3.52
CA ASN A 818 -24.30 27.43 -4.19
C ASN A 818 -24.31 26.92 -5.63
N ALA A 819 -23.80 27.74 -6.55
CA ALA A 819 -23.49 27.37 -7.92
C ALA A 819 -22.02 27.70 -8.19
N VAL A 820 -21.22 26.70 -8.54
CA VAL A 820 -19.75 26.77 -8.57
C VAL A 820 -19.21 26.17 -9.87
N LEU A 821 -18.30 26.89 -10.52
CA LEU A 821 -17.45 26.35 -11.57
C LEU A 821 -16.16 25.83 -10.93
N MET A 822 -15.84 24.57 -11.19
CA MET A 822 -14.67 23.88 -10.65
C MET A 822 -13.64 23.64 -11.76
N PHE A 823 -12.37 23.84 -11.44
CA PHE A 823 -11.21 23.49 -12.27
C PHE A 823 -10.36 22.48 -11.51
N THR A 824 -10.00 21.37 -12.15
CA THR A 824 -9.35 20.23 -11.48
C THR A 824 -8.05 19.85 -12.17
N LEU A 825 -7.11 19.33 -11.38
CA LEU A 825 -5.82 18.78 -11.79
C LEU A 825 -5.69 17.32 -11.37
#